data_AF-A0AAV1D6R9-F1
#
_entry.id   AF-A0AAV1D6R9-F1
#
_cell.length_a   1.000
_cell.length_b   1.000
_cell.length_c   1.000
_cell.angle_alpha   90.00
_cell.angle_beta   90.00
_cell.angle_gamma   90.00
#
_symmetry.space_group_name_H-M   'P 1'
#
loop_
_entity.id
_entity.type
_entity.pdbx_description
1 polymer ?
#
loop_
_entity_poly.entity_id
_entity_poly.type
_entity_poly.pdbx_seq_one_letter_code
_entity_poly.pdbx_strand_id
1 'polypeptide(L)'
;MSTAAISGLPLSSRSPGTIQGLHNVRLTNVSTLWPRANMFKGLQHGKKLLRKKIYASVVIQMLLENPKTAQIRFQISSGRTDKMTGLSLKACVKLEERSTSDDSGTGGEWGKVSAVLFDMDGVLCNSEELSRRAAVDVFAELGVQTTPEDFIPFAGTGEANFLGGVASVKGVKGFDPEAGKKRFFEIYLDKYAKPSSGIGFPGAYELIQQCKSKGLKVAVASSADRIKVDANLAAAGLPLSLFDAIVSADAFENLKPAPDIFLAASSILNVPTSECLVIEDALAGVQAAKAAQMRCIAVTTTLSEDSLKPAGPALIRKDISNISLDDILSGGSGSDNAKVKGLSQSVSRSAQSSSNKIEISSFQDEGSTEQAGSILGLQGSRRDLLRYGSLGVALACLAFSVNNWKAMQYASPKAIWNQLFGVSSPPFQLSKDKSHSGRIQQFLEYISDLETRGTAADVPEFPSKLDWLNSAPLQFHRDLKGKVVLLDFWTYCCINCMHVLPDLEYLEKKYKDTPFVVVGVHSAKFDNEKDLEAIRSAVLRYKITHPVVNDGDMNLWRELGVNSWPTFVLIGPNGKVLAQLAGEGRRKDLDDLVEAALLYYGQKNILDSSPIPLKLEKDNDPRLLTSPLKFPGKLEVDVLNNRLFISDSNHNRIVVTDLDGNFIVQVGSSGEEGLQDGNFDDATFNRPQGLAYNAKKNLLYVADTENHALRVIDFVNETVQTLAGNGTKGSDYQGGKTGYDQLLNSPWDVCFNPMNEVVYIAMAGQHQIWEHNTSNGITKAFSGDGYERNLNGSSSLTTSFAQPSGISLSPDLKEAYVADSESSSIRALDLKTGGSKLLAGGDPVFADNLFRFGDNDGVGSEVLLQHPLGVSCGKDGQMYVADSYNHKIKKLDPATGRVLTLAGNGQAGFRDGAALAAQLSEPSGIVDVGDGRLFIADTNNSLIRYLDLKGQQAELHTLELKGVQPPTAKSRSLKRLRRRSGADTETIVVNGGSSNEGNLILQISVPEGYHFSKEAVSKYSVDTEPEDTASIDPLEGNLSPEGSAVIHFKRASPSSFRGRINCKVYYCKEDEVCLYQSLNFEVQFQDSNPETAQADITLPYLVKPKTIKNSLQVSVDL
;
A
#
# COMPACT_ATOMS: atom_id res chain seq x y z
N MET A 1 -29.55 56.73 14.95
CA MET A 1 -31.00 56.51 15.07
C MET A 1 -31.25 55.01 15.15
N SER A 2 -31.95 54.41 16.12
CA SER A 2 -32.40 54.84 17.45
C SER A 2 -32.73 53.56 18.26
N THR A 3 -31.87 53.05 19.15
CA THR A 3 -31.80 53.33 20.60
C THR A 3 -33.01 52.90 21.46
N ALA A 4 -32.93 51.72 22.09
CA ALA A 4 -33.32 51.41 23.48
C ALA A 4 -32.61 50.10 23.90
N ALA A 5 -31.91 49.89 25.03
CA ALA A 5 -31.95 50.43 26.41
C ALA A 5 -33.01 49.73 27.31
N ILE A 6 -32.77 49.35 28.58
CA ILE A 6 -31.56 49.48 29.46
C ILE A 6 -31.59 48.43 30.62
N SER A 7 -30.62 48.45 31.55
CA SER A 7 -30.42 47.63 32.78
C SER A 7 -31.66 47.31 33.67
N GLY A 8 -31.67 46.35 34.60
CA GLY A 8 -30.64 45.40 35.09
C GLY A 8 -30.52 45.36 36.65
N LEU A 9 -30.11 44.20 37.22
CA LEU A 9 -29.74 43.95 38.66
C LEU A 9 -30.87 44.08 39.73
N PRO A 10 -30.70 43.64 41.00
CA PRO A 10 -29.94 42.48 41.55
C PRO A 10 -30.69 41.70 42.68
N LEU A 11 -29.94 40.87 43.44
CA LEU A 11 -30.12 40.40 44.83
C LEU A 11 -30.77 39.02 45.10
N SER A 12 -30.54 38.53 46.33
CA SER A 12 -30.29 37.11 46.60
C SER A 12 -30.89 36.57 47.91
N SER A 13 -30.96 35.23 47.98
CA SER A 13 -30.85 34.38 49.18
C SER A 13 -31.86 34.55 50.34
N ARG A 14 -32.61 33.47 50.63
CA ARG A 14 -32.69 32.87 51.97
C ARG A 14 -33.33 31.47 51.96
N SER A 15 -32.75 30.59 52.77
CA SER A 15 -33.25 29.27 53.23
C SER A 15 -33.44 29.36 54.78
N PRO A 16 -33.71 28.29 55.56
CA PRO A 16 -34.09 26.91 55.23
C PRO A 16 -35.36 26.41 55.99
N GLY A 17 -35.70 25.12 55.88
CA GLY A 17 -36.68 24.41 56.72
C GLY A 17 -36.40 22.89 56.73
N THR A 18 -36.57 22.19 57.86
CA THR A 18 -36.11 20.80 58.08
C THR A 18 -37.11 20.00 58.96
N ILE A 19 -36.96 18.66 59.05
CA ILE A 19 -37.74 17.69 59.88
C ILE A 19 -39.08 17.30 59.19
N GLN A 20 -39.59 16.06 59.07
CA GLN A 20 -39.34 14.69 59.63
C GLN A 20 -39.63 13.62 58.53
N GLY A 21 -39.36 12.31 58.62
CA GLY A 21 -38.52 11.51 59.54
C GLY A 21 -39.13 10.14 59.94
N LEU A 22 -38.64 9.02 59.35
CA LEU A 22 -38.98 7.59 59.62
C LEU A 22 -40.41 7.13 59.23
N HIS A 23 -40.72 5.86 58.90
CA HIS A 23 -39.95 4.59 58.92
C HIS A 23 -40.44 3.54 57.86
N ASN A 24 -39.50 2.76 57.31
CA ASN A 24 -39.55 1.36 56.84
C ASN A 24 -40.81 0.72 56.19
N VAL A 25 -40.61 0.22 54.95
CA VAL A 25 -40.68 -1.24 54.64
C VAL A 25 -39.48 -1.60 53.75
N ARG A 26 -38.89 -2.80 53.92
CA ARG A 26 -37.81 -3.33 53.05
C ARG A 26 -38.40 -4.14 51.89
N LEU A 27 -37.79 -4.06 50.71
CA LEU A 27 -37.66 -5.19 49.79
C LEU A 27 -36.21 -5.29 49.27
N THR A 28 -35.76 -6.50 49.02
CA THR A 28 -34.36 -6.86 48.73
C THR A 28 -34.15 -7.28 47.28
N ASN A 29 -32.89 -7.27 46.82
CA ASN A 29 -32.47 -7.81 45.53
C ASN A 29 -33.05 -9.20 45.25
N VAL A 30 -33.82 -9.33 44.17
CA VAL A 30 -33.99 -10.58 43.42
C VAL A 30 -33.92 -10.24 41.93
N SER A 31 -33.00 -10.90 41.23
CA SER A 31 -32.87 -10.82 39.76
C SER A 31 -33.98 -11.60 39.05
N THR A 32 -34.42 -11.16 37.85
CA THR A 32 -34.34 -11.96 36.59
C THR A 32 -35.09 -11.34 35.40
N LEU A 33 -34.68 -11.79 34.19
CA LEU A 33 -35.52 -11.98 32.98
C LEU A 33 -36.32 -10.79 32.39
N TRP A 34 -35.71 -10.11 31.41
CA TRP A 34 -36.35 -9.96 30.08
C TRP A 34 -35.29 -9.90 28.95
N PRO A 35 -35.66 -10.18 27.67
CA PRO A 35 -34.84 -11.12 26.91
C PRO A 35 -34.12 -10.54 25.68
N ARG A 36 -33.11 -11.29 25.23
CA ARG A 36 -32.50 -11.17 23.90
C ARG A 36 -33.53 -11.41 22.78
N ALA A 37 -33.21 -10.86 21.60
CA ALA A 37 -33.83 -11.09 20.29
C ALA A 37 -35.24 -10.50 20.05
N ASN A 38 -35.30 -9.37 19.33
CA ASN A 38 -35.84 -9.35 17.97
C ASN A 38 -35.63 -8.00 17.23
N MET A 39 -34.62 -7.92 16.35
CA MET A 39 -34.70 -7.08 15.13
C MET A 39 -34.26 -7.84 13.86
N PHE A 40 -34.26 -9.17 13.91
CA PHE A 40 -33.91 -10.06 12.80
C PHE A 40 -35.11 -10.35 11.86
N LYS A 41 -35.80 -9.30 11.37
CA LYS A 41 -36.96 -9.48 10.46
C LYS A 41 -36.86 -8.82 9.07
N GLY A 42 -35.99 -7.84 8.85
CA GLY A 42 -35.70 -7.35 7.48
C GLY A 42 -34.94 -8.36 6.62
N LEU A 43 -33.98 -9.08 7.22
CA LEU A 43 -32.97 -9.87 6.50
C LEU A 43 -33.42 -11.24 5.97
N GLN A 44 -34.61 -11.75 6.30
CA GLN A 44 -35.00 -13.11 5.89
C GLN A 44 -35.48 -13.25 4.44
N HIS A 45 -36.02 -12.19 3.81
CA HIS A 45 -36.44 -12.27 2.40
C HIS A 45 -35.23 -12.20 1.45
N GLY A 46 -34.31 -11.25 1.65
CA GLY A 46 -33.06 -11.16 0.88
C GLY A 46 -32.21 -12.43 0.99
N LYS A 47 -31.97 -12.92 2.22
CA LYS A 47 -31.17 -14.14 2.44
C LYS A 47 -31.82 -15.41 1.85
N LYS A 48 -33.15 -15.47 1.70
CA LYS A 48 -33.81 -16.59 0.96
C LYS A 48 -33.56 -16.54 -0.54
N LEU A 49 -33.54 -15.36 -1.15
CA LEU A 49 -33.28 -15.22 -2.59
C LEU A 49 -31.81 -15.46 -2.93
N LEU A 50 -30.89 -14.92 -2.12
CA LEU A 50 -29.45 -15.11 -2.29
C LEU A 50 -29.04 -16.58 -2.05
N ARG A 51 -29.52 -17.21 -0.96
CA ARG A 51 -29.29 -18.65 -0.74
C ARG A 51 -29.80 -19.50 -1.89
N LYS A 52 -30.96 -19.19 -2.50
CA LYS A 52 -31.46 -19.94 -3.67
C LYS A 52 -30.59 -19.79 -4.92
N LYS A 53 -30.00 -18.61 -5.17
CA LYS A 53 -29.06 -18.42 -6.28
C LYS A 53 -27.74 -19.16 -6.04
N ILE A 54 -27.17 -19.05 -4.84
CA ILE A 54 -25.91 -19.73 -4.48
C ILE A 54 -26.09 -21.26 -4.50
N TYR A 55 -27.21 -21.79 -3.98
CA TYR A 55 -27.50 -23.23 -4.05
C TYR A 55 -27.54 -23.75 -5.49
N ALA A 56 -28.06 -22.97 -6.45
CA ALA A 56 -28.12 -23.38 -7.84
C ALA A 56 -26.72 -23.54 -8.45
N SER A 57 -25.81 -22.60 -8.20
CA SER A 57 -24.42 -22.67 -8.67
C SER A 57 -23.65 -23.81 -8.02
N VAL A 58 -23.72 -23.94 -6.69
CA VAL A 58 -23.00 -24.99 -5.94
C VAL A 58 -23.51 -26.39 -6.30
N VAL A 59 -24.82 -26.59 -6.46
CA VAL A 59 -25.37 -27.90 -6.88
C VAL A 59 -25.00 -28.25 -8.32
N ILE A 60 -24.87 -27.27 -9.22
CA ILE A 60 -24.36 -27.53 -10.59
C ILE A 60 -22.90 -28.00 -10.54
N GLN A 61 -22.07 -27.39 -9.70
CA GLN A 61 -20.66 -27.80 -9.56
C GLN A 61 -20.51 -29.18 -8.90
N MET A 62 -21.22 -29.44 -7.80
CA MET A 62 -21.20 -30.76 -7.14
C MET A 62 -21.71 -31.91 -8.04
N LEU A 63 -22.56 -31.61 -9.03
CA LEU A 63 -23.04 -32.60 -10.02
C LEU A 63 -22.04 -32.89 -11.16
N LEU A 64 -20.99 -32.08 -11.30
CA LEU A 64 -19.92 -32.30 -12.28
C LEU A 64 -18.74 -33.09 -11.67
N GLU A 65 -18.55 -33.03 -10.36
CA GLU A 65 -17.38 -33.57 -9.67
C GLU A 65 -17.56 -35.01 -9.14
N ASN A 66 -18.78 -35.58 -9.09
CA ASN A 66 -18.98 -36.96 -8.61
C ASN A 66 -20.19 -37.69 -9.25
N PRO A 67 -19.99 -38.62 -10.22
CA PRO A 67 -21.07 -39.16 -11.06
C PRO A 67 -21.85 -40.35 -10.46
N LYS A 68 -21.96 -40.48 -9.12
CA LYS A 68 -22.74 -41.56 -8.47
C LYS A 68 -23.58 -41.08 -7.28
N THR A 69 -24.78 -41.67 -7.18
CA THR A 69 -25.80 -41.56 -6.10
C THR A 69 -26.43 -40.19 -5.81
N ALA A 70 -27.60 -39.94 -6.40
CA ALA A 70 -28.84 -39.61 -5.67
C ALA A 70 -30.06 -39.45 -6.61
N GLN A 71 -31.12 -40.25 -6.43
CA GLN A 71 -32.45 -39.91 -6.96
C GLN A 71 -33.23 -39.12 -5.89
N ILE A 72 -33.64 -37.89 -6.21
CA ILE A 72 -34.57 -37.12 -5.36
C ILE A 72 -35.66 -36.52 -6.27
N ARG A 73 -36.92 -36.90 -6.02
CA ARG A 73 -38.11 -36.27 -6.62
C ARG A 73 -38.58 -35.12 -5.73
N PHE A 74 -38.93 -33.98 -6.34
CA PHE A 74 -39.77 -32.96 -5.70
C PHE A 74 -40.86 -32.49 -6.67
N GLN A 75 -42.11 -32.46 -6.18
CA GLN A 75 -43.19 -31.71 -6.81
C GLN A 75 -43.12 -30.24 -6.37
N ILE A 76 -43.56 -29.33 -7.22
CA ILE A 76 -43.69 -27.90 -6.91
C ILE A 76 -45.11 -27.45 -7.27
N SER A 77 -45.85 -26.95 -6.28
CA SER A 77 -47.13 -26.26 -6.47
C SER A 77 -46.92 -24.78 -6.80
N SER A 78 -47.91 -24.15 -7.44
CA SER A 78 -47.79 -22.83 -8.08
C SER A 78 -48.16 -21.65 -7.16
N GLY A 79 -47.52 -20.51 -7.40
CA GLY A 79 -47.85 -19.22 -6.77
C GLY A 79 -47.53 -18.05 -7.71
N ARG A 80 -48.45 -17.08 -7.82
CA ARG A 80 -48.35 -15.85 -8.64
C ARG A 80 -47.23 -14.94 -8.09
N THR A 81 -46.27 -14.47 -8.90
CA THR A 81 -46.32 -13.39 -9.92
C THR A 81 -46.76 -12.03 -9.38
N ASP A 82 -45.86 -11.04 -9.49
CA ASP A 82 -46.21 -9.66 -9.86
C ASP A 82 -45.08 -9.05 -10.72
N LYS A 83 -45.38 -7.96 -11.44
CA LYS A 83 -44.49 -7.32 -12.43
C LYS A 83 -44.20 -5.86 -12.08
N MET A 84 -43.02 -5.38 -12.46
CA MET A 84 -42.92 -4.03 -13.05
C MET A 84 -41.81 -3.94 -14.11
N THR A 85 -42.03 -3.07 -15.10
CA THR A 85 -41.13 -2.73 -16.21
C THR A 85 -40.41 -1.41 -15.91
N GLY A 86 -39.28 -1.05 -16.52
CA GLY A 86 -38.50 -1.67 -17.60
C GLY A 86 -37.87 -0.59 -18.50
N LEU A 87 -36.79 -0.88 -19.22
CA LEU A 87 -36.20 0.05 -20.19
C LEU A 87 -35.53 -0.71 -21.36
N SER A 88 -35.39 -0.05 -22.51
CA SER A 88 -35.04 -0.66 -23.79
C SER A 88 -33.79 -0.04 -24.39
N LEU A 89 -32.81 -0.87 -24.77
CA LEU A 89 -31.73 -0.51 -25.69
C LEU A 89 -31.73 -1.46 -26.89
N LYS A 90 -31.70 -0.89 -28.10
CA LYS A 90 -31.57 -1.64 -29.36
C LYS A 90 -30.10 -1.70 -29.74
N ALA A 91 -29.57 -2.90 -29.92
CA ALA A 91 -28.42 -3.17 -30.77
C ALA A 91 -28.76 -4.38 -31.65
N CYS A 92 -28.46 -4.33 -32.95
CA CYS A 92 -28.83 -5.36 -33.91
C CYS A 92 -27.60 -5.80 -34.69
N VAL A 93 -27.21 -7.07 -34.50
CA VAL A 93 -26.37 -7.82 -35.42
C VAL A 93 -27.01 -9.18 -35.61
N LYS A 94 -27.09 -9.65 -36.86
CA LYS A 94 -27.68 -10.96 -37.19
C LYS A 94 -26.86 -12.10 -36.57
N LEU A 95 -27.55 -13.04 -35.94
CA LEU A 95 -27.17 -14.44 -35.99
C LEU A 95 -27.92 -15.10 -37.14
N GLU A 96 -27.21 -15.76 -38.05
CA GLU A 96 -27.78 -16.80 -38.91
C GLU A 96 -27.21 -18.14 -38.44
N GLU A 97 -27.97 -18.81 -37.58
CA GLU A 97 -27.73 -20.22 -37.25
C GLU A 97 -28.12 -21.12 -38.43
N ARG A 98 -27.40 -22.24 -38.57
CA ARG A 98 -27.83 -23.61 -38.98
C ARG A 98 -26.85 -24.25 -39.98
N SER A 99 -26.66 -25.57 -39.99
CA SER A 99 -26.99 -26.59 -38.98
C SER A 99 -26.18 -27.86 -39.28
N THR A 100 -25.90 -28.67 -38.25
CA THR A 100 -25.07 -29.87 -38.35
C THR A 100 -25.69 -31.01 -39.17
N SER A 101 -24.93 -31.52 -40.13
CA SER A 101 -24.90 -32.93 -40.53
C SER A 101 -23.51 -33.24 -41.10
N ASP A 102 -22.90 -34.34 -40.69
CA ASP A 102 -21.48 -34.62 -40.92
C ASP A 102 -21.14 -34.92 -42.39
N ASP A 103 -19.92 -34.55 -42.81
CA ASP A 103 -19.19 -35.23 -43.89
C ASP A 103 -17.71 -35.36 -43.51
N SER A 104 -17.09 -36.47 -43.89
CA SER A 104 -15.75 -36.87 -43.49
C SER A 104 -14.69 -36.38 -44.49
N GLY A 105 -14.14 -35.18 -44.25
CA GLY A 105 -13.17 -34.52 -45.13
C GLY A 105 -11.78 -34.28 -44.50
N THR A 106 -10.97 -35.33 -44.41
CA THR A 106 -9.49 -35.34 -44.20
C THR A 106 -8.80 -34.07 -43.65
N GLY A 107 -8.44 -34.08 -42.36
CA GLY A 107 -7.45 -33.17 -41.77
C GLY A 107 -7.63 -33.01 -40.25
N GLY A 108 -6.80 -33.60 -39.38
CA GLY A 108 -5.70 -34.55 -39.59
C GLY A 108 -5.28 -35.16 -38.24
N GLU A 109 -4.20 -35.94 -38.17
CA GLU A 109 -3.70 -36.52 -36.90
C GLU A 109 -3.27 -35.47 -35.85
N TRP A 110 -3.15 -34.21 -36.25
CA TRP A 110 -2.60 -33.12 -35.43
C TRP A 110 -3.42 -32.78 -34.18
N GLY A 111 -4.75 -32.73 -34.27
CA GLY A 111 -5.64 -32.33 -33.18
C GLY A 111 -5.69 -30.82 -32.86
N LYS A 112 -6.71 -30.40 -32.10
CA LYS A 112 -6.96 -28.99 -31.71
C LYS A 112 -5.78 -28.41 -30.92
N VAL A 113 -5.32 -27.20 -31.26
CA VAL A 113 -4.42 -26.39 -30.43
C VAL A 113 -5.22 -25.28 -29.76
N SER A 114 -4.86 -24.93 -28.53
CA SER A 114 -5.43 -23.77 -27.79
C SER A 114 -4.42 -23.02 -26.93
N ALA A 115 -3.20 -23.56 -26.77
CA ALA A 115 -2.07 -22.83 -26.20
C ALA A 115 -0.76 -23.12 -26.98
N VAL A 116 0.11 -22.11 -27.09
CA VAL A 116 1.48 -22.23 -27.59
C VAL A 116 2.46 -21.84 -26.48
N LEU A 117 3.40 -22.73 -26.20
CA LEU A 117 4.41 -22.64 -25.16
C LEU A 117 5.76 -22.46 -25.85
N PHE A 118 6.46 -21.37 -25.58
CA PHE A 118 7.79 -21.10 -26.13
C PHE A 118 8.84 -21.32 -25.04
N ASP A 119 9.97 -22.00 -25.30
CA ASP A 119 11.19 -21.61 -24.57
C ASP A 119 11.57 -20.17 -24.98
N MET A 120 12.50 -19.58 -24.25
CA MET A 120 13.06 -18.29 -24.50
C MET A 120 14.45 -18.38 -25.11
N ASP A 121 15.35 -19.16 -24.51
CA ASP A 121 16.73 -19.31 -24.96
C ASP A 121 16.69 -20.14 -26.26
N GLY A 122 17.39 -19.68 -27.32
CA GLY A 122 17.39 -20.33 -28.64
C GLY A 122 16.08 -20.24 -29.45
N VAL A 123 14.92 -19.98 -28.81
CA VAL A 123 13.60 -19.89 -29.47
C VAL A 123 13.14 -18.45 -29.65
N LEU A 124 13.11 -17.64 -28.59
CA LEU A 124 12.71 -16.23 -28.65
C LEU A 124 13.91 -15.28 -28.73
N CYS A 125 15.04 -15.63 -28.14
CA CYS A 125 16.26 -14.81 -28.16
C CYS A 125 17.58 -15.61 -28.18
N ASN A 126 18.61 -15.01 -28.75
CA ASN A 126 19.98 -15.51 -28.73
C ASN A 126 20.73 -14.98 -27.49
N SER A 127 20.61 -15.71 -26.39
CA SER A 127 21.11 -15.36 -25.06
C SER A 127 22.37 -16.12 -24.65
N GLU A 128 22.55 -17.37 -25.09
CA GLU A 128 23.66 -18.23 -24.61
C GLU A 128 25.04 -17.59 -24.80
N GLU A 129 25.26 -16.99 -25.97
CA GLU A 129 26.55 -16.39 -26.33
C GLU A 129 26.86 -15.16 -25.48
N LEU A 130 25.81 -14.45 -25.07
CA LEU A 130 25.89 -13.33 -24.14
C LEU A 130 26.13 -13.82 -22.71
N SER A 131 25.53 -14.95 -22.32
CA SER A 131 25.81 -15.61 -21.03
C SER A 131 27.26 -16.06 -20.95
N ARG A 132 27.80 -16.71 -22.01
CA ARG A 132 29.22 -17.10 -22.05
C ARG A 132 30.16 -15.89 -21.91
N ARG A 133 29.82 -14.74 -22.51
CA ARG A 133 30.61 -13.50 -22.39
C ARG A 133 30.52 -12.85 -21.00
N ALA A 134 29.34 -12.79 -20.40
CA ALA A 134 29.18 -12.32 -19.02
C ALA A 134 29.94 -13.22 -18.03
N ALA A 135 30.01 -14.52 -18.28
CA ALA A 135 30.82 -15.43 -17.49
C ALA A 135 32.33 -15.23 -17.69
N VAL A 136 32.81 -14.97 -18.92
CA VAL A 136 34.21 -14.55 -19.15
C VAL A 136 34.55 -13.29 -18.34
N ASP A 137 33.66 -12.30 -18.33
CA ASP A 137 33.84 -11.07 -17.53
C ASP A 137 33.94 -11.35 -16.01
N VAL A 138 33.10 -12.25 -15.46
CA VAL A 138 33.20 -12.66 -14.04
C VAL A 138 34.57 -13.26 -13.72
N PHE A 139 35.09 -14.15 -14.58
CA PHE A 139 36.42 -14.73 -14.37
C PHE A 139 37.55 -13.73 -14.59
N ALA A 140 37.38 -12.76 -15.49
CA ALA A 140 38.34 -11.66 -15.68
C ALA A 140 38.44 -10.75 -14.45
N GLU A 141 37.33 -10.45 -13.76
CA GLU A 141 37.34 -9.73 -12.46
C GLU A 141 38.05 -10.53 -11.36
N LEU A 142 38.02 -11.86 -11.42
CA LEU A 142 38.79 -12.75 -10.54
C LEU A 142 40.25 -12.95 -10.96
N GLY A 143 40.72 -12.30 -12.04
CA GLY A 143 42.07 -12.43 -12.57
C GLY A 143 42.36 -13.74 -13.30
N VAL A 144 41.33 -14.49 -13.70
CA VAL A 144 41.41 -15.81 -14.33
C VAL A 144 41.08 -15.69 -15.81
N GLN A 145 41.98 -16.15 -16.69
CA GLN A 145 41.71 -16.13 -18.13
C GLN A 145 40.84 -17.32 -18.57
N THR A 146 39.68 -16.99 -19.12
CA THR A 146 38.74 -17.89 -19.77
C THR A 146 38.33 -17.34 -21.14
N THR A 147 37.83 -18.22 -22.01
CA THR A 147 37.18 -17.85 -23.28
C THR A 147 35.77 -18.46 -23.33
N PRO A 148 34.85 -18.00 -24.20
CA PRO A 148 33.50 -18.55 -24.30
C PRO A 148 33.46 -20.08 -24.46
N GLU A 149 34.47 -20.65 -25.12
CA GLU A 149 34.61 -22.08 -25.36
C GLU A 149 34.83 -22.90 -24.08
N ASP A 150 35.46 -22.34 -23.04
CA ASP A 150 35.63 -23.00 -21.74
C ASP A 150 34.29 -23.33 -21.06
N PHE A 151 33.25 -22.55 -21.38
CA PHE A 151 31.91 -22.65 -20.78
C PHE A 151 30.99 -23.63 -21.52
N ILE A 152 31.31 -24.01 -22.76
CA ILE A 152 30.49 -24.93 -23.57
C ILE A 152 30.23 -26.28 -22.87
N PRO A 153 31.20 -26.94 -22.21
CA PRO A 153 30.96 -28.21 -21.51
C PRO A 153 30.02 -28.12 -20.29
N PHE A 154 29.69 -26.91 -19.83
CA PHE A 154 28.87 -26.67 -18.64
C PHE A 154 27.57 -25.91 -18.94
N ALA A 155 27.31 -25.56 -20.20
CA ALA A 155 26.08 -24.91 -20.63
C ALA A 155 24.85 -25.77 -20.27
N GLY A 156 23.73 -25.11 -19.91
CA GLY A 156 22.49 -25.80 -19.51
C GLY A 156 22.51 -26.48 -18.12
N THR A 157 23.60 -26.39 -17.34
CA THR A 157 23.68 -26.99 -15.99
C THR A 157 23.12 -26.10 -14.86
N GLY A 158 22.60 -24.92 -15.20
CA GLY A 158 22.23 -23.85 -14.27
C GLY A 158 23.43 -22.97 -13.89
N GLU A 159 23.21 -21.66 -13.79
CA GLU A 159 24.25 -20.62 -13.76
C GLU A 159 25.32 -20.82 -12.65
N ALA A 160 24.96 -21.37 -11.50
CA ALA A 160 25.91 -21.71 -10.43
C ALA A 160 26.87 -22.86 -10.83
N ASN A 161 26.34 -23.94 -11.42
CA ASN A 161 27.14 -25.08 -11.89
C ASN A 161 27.96 -24.72 -13.13
N PHE A 162 27.39 -23.89 -14.01
CA PHE A 162 28.03 -23.33 -15.21
C PHE A 162 29.33 -22.60 -14.86
N LEU A 163 29.30 -21.74 -13.83
CA LEU A 163 30.48 -21.04 -13.34
C LEU A 163 31.37 -21.97 -12.50
N GLY A 164 30.80 -22.75 -11.58
CA GLY A 164 31.53 -23.66 -10.70
C GLY A 164 32.33 -24.75 -11.43
N GLY A 165 31.82 -25.25 -12.55
CA GLY A 165 32.52 -26.20 -13.42
C GLY A 165 33.78 -25.61 -14.04
N VAL A 166 33.68 -24.39 -14.60
CA VAL A 166 34.84 -23.68 -15.15
C VAL A 166 35.82 -23.27 -14.04
N ALA A 167 35.34 -22.82 -12.87
CA ALA A 167 36.19 -22.55 -11.71
C ALA A 167 37.01 -23.78 -11.28
N SER A 168 36.39 -24.96 -11.26
CA SER A 168 37.05 -26.23 -10.96
C SER A 168 38.14 -26.57 -11.99
N VAL A 169 37.81 -26.52 -13.29
CA VAL A 169 38.76 -26.81 -14.39
C VAL A 169 39.93 -25.81 -14.43
N LYS A 170 39.67 -24.54 -14.12
CA LYS A 170 40.68 -23.46 -14.08
C LYS A 170 41.44 -23.39 -12.74
N GLY A 171 41.11 -24.25 -11.77
CA GLY A 171 41.82 -24.36 -10.49
C GLY A 171 41.57 -23.22 -9.50
N VAL A 172 40.44 -22.52 -9.61
CA VAL A 172 40.09 -21.34 -8.81
C VAL A 172 39.72 -21.77 -7.37
N LYS A 173 40.69 -21.67 -6.46
CA LYS A 173 40.52 -22.09 -5.06
C LYS A 173 39.55 -21.17 -4.31
N GLY A 174 38.55 -21.77 -3.67
CA GLY A 174 37.58 -21.04 -2.84
C GLY A 174 36.55 -20.25 -3.64
N PHE A 175 36.33 -20.60 -4.92
CA PHE A 175 35.23 -20.04 -5.69
C PHE A 175 33.88 -20.41 -5.06
N ASP A 176 33.04 -19.40 -4.82
CA ASP A 176 31.67 -19.54 -4.34
C ASP A 176 30.70 -19.47 -5.55
N PRO A 177 29.99 -20.56 -5.88
CA PRO A 177 29.07 -20.60 -7.02
C PRO A 177 27.90 -19.62 -6.93
N GLU A 178 27.40 -19.32 -5.73
CA GLU A 178 26.23 -18.45 -5.55
C GLU A 178 26.62 -16.97 -5.57
N ALA A 179 27.76 -16.62 -4.94
CA ALA A 179 28.35 -15.30 -5.12
C ALA A 179 28.74 -15.05 -6.59
N GLY A 180 29.29 -16.06 -7.26
CA GLY A 180 29.56 -16.06 -8.70
C GLY A 180 28.30 -15.86 -9.54
N LYS A 181 27.23 -16.61 -9.26
CA LYS A 181 25.91 -16.50 -9.92
C LYS A 181 25.30 -15.11 -9.75
N LYS A 182 25.38 -14.52 -8.55
CA LYS A 182 24.94 -13.14 -8.33
C LYS A 182 25.75 -12.15 -9.17
N ARG A 183 27.08 -12.21 -9.13
CA ARG A 183 27.94 -11.29 -9.89
C ARG A 183 27.78 -11.45 -11.40
N PHE A 184 27.54 -12.68 -11.86
CA PHE A 184 27.16 -12.98 -13.23
C PHE A 184 25.91 -12.23 -13.66
N PHE A 185 24.82 -12.24 -12.88
CA PHE A 185 23.61 -11.49 -13.24
C PHE A 185 23.84 -9.98 -13.23
N GLU A 186 24.58 -9.43 -12.26
CA GLU A 186 24.94 -8.00 -12.24
C GLU A 186 25.62 -7.57 -13.58
N ILE A 187 26.58 -8.37 -14.05
CA ILE A 187 27.31 -8.11 -15.30
C ILE A 187 26.44 -8.40 -16.54
N TYR A 188 25.67 -9.49 -16.54
CA TYR A 188 24.80 -9.89 -17.65
C TYR A 188 23.75 -8.81 -17.93
N LEU A 189 23.10 -8.29 -16.89
CA LEU A 189 22.10 -7.23 -16.97
C LEU A 189 22.71 -5.88 -17.36
N ASP A 190 23.84 -5.47 -16.76
CA ASP A 190 24.47 -4.17 -17.05
C ASP A 190 25.18 -4.11 -18.41
N LYS A 191 25.66 -5.22 -18.98
CA LYS A 191 26.40 -5.18 -20.25
C LYS A 191 25.64 -5.75 -21.43
N TYR A 192 24.92 -6.86 -21.24
CA TYR A 192 24.52 -7.73 -22.35
C TYR A 192 23.00 -7.82 -22.58
N ALA A 193 22.19 -7.84 -21.52
CA ALA A 193 20.73 -7.98 -21.59
C ALA A 193 19.97 -6.66 -21.38
N LYS A 194 20.44 -5.56 -22.02
CA LYS A 194 19.74 -4.27 -21.95
C LYS A 194 18.40 -4.31 -22.70
N PRO A 195 17.35 -3.62 -22.22
CA PRO A 195 16.09 -3.49 -22.96
C PRO A 195 16.30 -3.01 -24.39
N SER A 196 15.64 -3.66 -25.35
CA SER A 196 15.77 -3.41 -26.79
C SER A 196 17.19 -3.49 -27.36
N SER A 197 18.11 -4.25 -26.74
CA SER A 197 19.46 -4.50 -27.29
C SER A 197 19.49 -5.37 -28.56
N GLY A 198 18.34 -5.94 -28.97
CA GLY A 198 18.18 -6.59 -30.28
C GLY A 198 18.54 -8.08 -30.29
N ILE A 199 18.47 -8.75 -29.14
CA ILE A 199 18.83 -10.17 -29.00
C ILE A 199 17.71 -11.13 -29.46
N GLY A 200 16.52 -10.60 -29.76
CA GLY A 200 15.34 -11.38 -30.16
C GLY A 200 15.47 -11.95 -31.57
N PHE A 201 14.95 -13.16 -31.79
CA PHE A 201 14.92 -13.75 -33.13
C PHE A 201 13.86 -13.05 -34.01
N PRO A 202 14.18 -12.69 -35.27
CA PRO A 202 13.19 -12.14 -36.20
C PRO A 202 12.00 -13.07 -36.38
N GLY A 203 10.78 -12.52 -36.46
CA GLY A 203 9.54 -13.29 -36.57
C GLY A 203 8.93 -13.73 -35.23
N ALA A 204 9.66 -13.63 -34.11
CA ALA A 204 9.13 -14.05 -32.80
C ALA A 204 7.91 -13.21 -32.37
N TYR A 205 8.01 -11.87 -32.45
CA TYR A 205 6.91 -10.96 -32.13
C TYR A 205 5.72 -11.18 -33.06
N GLU A 206 5.98 -11.33 -34.36
CA GLU A 206 4.97 -11.54 -35.40
C GLU A 206 4.21 -12.86 -35.21
N LEU A 207 4.91 -13.94 -34.84
CA LEU A 207 4.30 -15.25 -34.59
C LEU A 207 3.45 -15.24 -33.31
N ILE A 208 3.94 -14.63 -32.22
CA ILE A 208 3.18 -14.43 -30.99
C ILE A 208 1.89 -13.65 -31.28
N GLN A 209 1.98 -12.52 -32.00
CA GLN A 209 0.80 -11.74 -32.40
C GLN A 209 -0.17 -12.54 -33.28
N GLN A 210 0.34 -13.34 -34.22
CA GLN A 210 -0.51 -14.24 -35.03
C GLN A 210 -1.27 -15.24 -34.14
N CYS A 211 -0.61 -15.87 -33.17
CA CYS A 211 -1.24 -16.77 -32.21
C CYS A 211 -2.35 -16.07 -31.41
N LYS A 212 -2.07 -14.89 -30.82
CA LYS A 212 -3.09 -14.14 -30.05
C LYS A 212 -4.25 -13.67 -30.93
N SER A 213 -3.99 -13.25 -32.17
CA SER A 213 -5.04 -12.85 -33.13
C SER A 213 -6.00 -13.98 -33.49
N LYS A 214 -5.60 -15.23 -33.24
CA LYS A 214 -6.39 -16.46 -33.47
C LYS A 214 -7.06 -16.99 -32.20
N GLY A 215 -6.92 -16.30 -31.06
CA GLY A 215 -7.44 -16.73 -29.77
C GLY A 215 -6.67 -17.88 -29.13
N LEU A 216 -5.46 -18.19 -29.60
CA LEU A 216 -4.55 -19.08 -28.90
C LEU A 216 -3.95 -18.35 -27.71
N LYS A 217 -3.86 -19.02 -26.56
CA LYS A 217 -3.05 -18.54 -25.44
C LYS A 217 -1.57 -18.71 -25.75
N VAL A 218 -0.73 -17.83 -25.24
CA VAL A 218 0.74 -17.86 -25.46
C VAL A 218 1.47 -17.73 -24.13
N ALA A 219 2.54 -18.50 -23.93
CA ALA A 219 3.32 -18.44 -22.69
C ALA A 219 4.80 -18.76 -22.91
N VAL A 220 5.65 -18.22 -22.02
CA VAL A 220 7.07 -18.59 -21.91
C VAL A 220 7.22 -19.69 -20.87
N ALA A 221 8.00 -20.72 -21.18
CA ALA A 221 8.18 -21.91 -20.36
C ALA A 221 9.66 -22.36 -20.39
N SER A 222 10.51 -21.59 -19.71
CA SER A 222 11.98 -21.71 -19.78
C SER A 222 12.63 -22.33 -18.54
N SER A 223 13.79 -22.95 -18.72
CA SER A 223 14.65 -23.46 -17.64
C SER A 223 15.71 -22.45 -17.16
N ALA A 224 15.51 -21.16 -17.46
CA ALA A 224 16.27 -20.04 -16.89
C ALA A 224 15.59 -19.46 -15.64
N ASP A 225 16.39 -18.90 -14.71
CA ASP A 225 15.91 -18.06 -13.61
C ASP A 225 15.07 -16.87 -14.11
N ARG A 226 14.09 -16.41 -13.33
CA ARG A 226 13.13 -15.37 -13.72
C ARG A 226 13.79 -14.03 -14.02
N ILE A 227 14.87 -13.69 -13.29
CA ILE A 227 15.69 -12.49 -13.52
C ILE A 227 16.26 -12.48 -14.94
N LYS A 228 16.76 -13.64 -15.41
CA LYS A 228 17.24 -13.82 -16.78
C LYS A 228 16.09 -13.83 -17.78
N VAL A 229 14.95 -14.41 -17.43
CA VAL A 229 13.75 -14.43 -18.29
C VAL A 229 13.23 -13.03 -18.60
N ASP A 230 12.92 -12.23 -17.58
CA ASP A 230 12.31 -10.91 -17.79
C ASP A 230 13.29 -9.94 -18.48
N ALA A 231 14.60 -10.05 -18.20
CA ALA A 231 15.64 -9.30 -18.88
C ALA A 231 15.81 -9.69 -20.36
N ASN A 232 15.85 -10.98 -20.67
CA ASN A 232 15.99 -11.45 -22.05
C ASN A 232 14.78 -11.08 -22.91
N LEU A 233 13.56 -11.19 -22.37
CA LEU A 233 12.34 -10.75 -23.05
C LEU A 233 12.34 -9.24 -23.30
N ALA A 234 12.73 -8.43 -22.32
CA ALA A 234 12.90 -6.97 -22.50
C ALA A 234 13.99 -6.64 -23.54
N ALA A 235 15.11 -7.36 -23.54
CA ALA A 235 16.20 -7.21 -24.48
C ALA A 235 15.84 -7.63 -25.92
N ALA A 236 14.94 -8.62 -26.05
CA ALA A 236 14.35 -9.06 -27.31
C ALA A 236 13.24 -8.14 -27.85
N GLY A 237 12.79 -7.15 -27.07
CA GLY A 237 11.65 -6.29 -27.44
C GLY A 237 10.28 -6.97 -27.28
N LEU A 238 10.20 -8.02 -26.47
CA LEU A 238 8.99 -8.79 -26.19
C LEU A 238 8.45 -8.41 -24.79
N PRO A 239 7.61 -7.37 -24.64
CA PRO A 239 7.09 -6.99 -23.33
C PRO A 239 6.26 -8.11 -22.71
N LEU A 240 6.37 -8.28 -21.38
CA LEU A 240 5.79 -9.42 -20.64
C LEU A 240 4.27 -9.58 -20.86
N SER A 241 3.56 -8.48 -21.11
CA SER A 241 2.12 -8.43 -21.43
C SER A 241 1.74 -9.08 -22.77
N LEU A 242 2.71 -9.47 -23.61
CA LEU A 242 2.47 -10.38 -24.74
C LEU A 242 2.08 -11.78 -24.26
N PHE A 243 2.51 -12.22 -23.08
CA PHE A 243 2.33 -13.59 -22.61
C PHE A 243 1.19 -13.70 -21.60
N ASP A 244 0.38 -14.74 -21.75
CA ASP A 244 -0.74 -15.07 -20.86
C ASP A 244 -0.27 -15.90 -19.65
N ALA A 245 0.96 -16.42 -19.68
CA ALA A 245 1.72 -16.94 -18.54
C ALA A 245 3.24 -16.85 -18.82
N ILE A 246 4.04 -16.76 -17.75
CA ILE A 246 5.51 -16.86 -17.81
C ILE A 246 5.94 -17.84 -16.71
N VAL A 247 6.72 -18.85 -17.09
CA VAL A 247 7.19 -19.93 -16.22
C VAL A 247 8.72 -20.07 -16.37
N SER A 248 9.40 -20.15 -15.23
CA SER A 248 10.87 -20.05 -15.09
C SER A 248 11.39 -21.08 -14.09
N ALA A 249 12.69 -21.38 -14.12
CA ALA A 249 13.32 -22.42 -13.30
C ALA A 249 13.14 -22.22 -11.79
N ASP A 250 13.04 -20.96 -11.34
CA ASP A 250 12.88 -20.59 -9.94
C ASP A 250 11.71 -21.30 -9.25
N ALA A 251 10.66 -21.69 -9.98
CA ALA A 251 9.50 -22.36 -9.40
C ALA A 251 9.64 -23.91 -9.25
N PHE A 252 10.72 -24.55 -9.74
CA PHE A 252 10.81 -26.01 -9.83
C PHE A 252 12.06 -26.61 -9.19
N GLU A 253 11.99 -27.89 -8.81
CA GLU A 253 13.15 -28.69 -8.41
C GLU A 253 13.71 -29.51 -9.59
N ASN A 254 12.82 -30.02 -10.46
CA ASN A 254 13.20 -30.73 -11.69
C ASN A 254 13.03 -29.80 -12.90
N LEU A 255 14.12 -29.56 -13.63
CA LEU A 255 14.12 -28.82 -14.90
C LEU A 255 14.02 -29.78 -16.10
N LYS A 256 13.89 -29.25 -17.32
CA LYS A 256 13.91 -30.03 -18.57
C LYS A 256 15.10 -31.01 -18.56
N PRO A 257 14.92 -32.33 -18.76
CA PRO A 257 13.82 -33.01 -19.44
C PRO A 257 12.61 -33.42 -18.58
N ALA A 258 12.50 -32.98 -17.33
CA ALA A 258 11.27 -33.16 -16.57
C ALA A 258 10.10 -32.32 -17.14
N PRO A 259 8.85 -32.83 -17.10
CA PRO A 259 7.69 -32.16 -17.70
C PRO A 259 7.17 -30.96 -16.89
N ASP A 260 7.63 -30.79 -15.65
CA ASP A 260 7.08 -29.95 -14.58
C ASP A 260 6.79 -28.50 -15.04
N ILE A 261 7.76 -27.86 -15.71
CA ILE A 261 7.66 -26.50 -16.28
C ILE A 261 6.48 -26.38 -17.25
N PHE A 262 6.29 -27.35 -18.14
CA PHE A 262 5.21 -27.33 -19.12
C PHE A 262 3.85 -27.67 -18.49
N LEU A 263 3.82 -28.62 -17.54
CA LEU A 263 2.60 -28.95 -16.81
C LEU A 263 2.08 -27.75 -16.01
N ALA A 264 2.98 -27.00 -15.35
CA ALA A 264 2.63 -25.77 -14.67
C ALA A 264 2.12 -24.70 -15.65
N ALA A 265 2.80 -24.48 -16.78
CA ALA A 265 2.34 -23.52 -17.78
C ALA A 265 0.93 -23.88 -18.35
N SER A 266 0.69 -25.16 -18.65
CA SER A 266 -0.63 -25.68 -19.04
C SER A 266 -1.70 -25.45 -17.97
N SER A 267 -1.34 -25.64 -16.69
CA SER A 267 -2.23 -25.39 -15.55
C SER A 267 -2.57 -23.90 -15.37
N ILE A 268 -1.57 -23.00 -15.42
CA ILE A 268 -1.76 -21.55 -15.32
C ILE A 268 -2.61 -21.03 -16.48
N LEU A 269 -2.36 -21.52 -17.70
CA LEU A 269 -3.18 -21.20 -18.87
C LEU A 269 -4.59 -21.83 -18.81
N ASN A 270 -4.85 -22.80 -17.93
CA ASN A 270 -6.07 -23.61 -17.90
C ASN A 270 -6.42 -24.18 -19.30
N VAL A 271 -5.43 -24.81 -19.94
CA VAL A 271 -5.55 -25.50 -21.22
C VAL A 271 -5.01 -26.92 -21.05
N PRO A 272 -5.77 -27.99 -21.42
CA PRO A 272 -5.29 -29.38 -21.30
C PRO A 272 -4.00 -29.60 -22.08
N THR A 273 -3.08 -30.42 -21.55
CA THR A 273 -1.76 -30.67 -22.17
C THR A 273 -1.86 -31.17 -23.62
N SER A 274 -2.89 -31.97 -23.93
CA SER A 274 -3.18 -32.44 -25.28
C SER A 274 -3.54 -31.32 -26.27
N GLU A 275 -4.03 -30.16 -25.80
CA GLU A 275 -4.31 -28.96 -26.61
C GLU A 275 -3.14 -27.95 -26.62
N CYS A 276 -2.04 -28.25 -25.92
CA CYS A 276 -0.82 -27.45 -25.93
C CYS A 276 0.14 -27.87 -27.05
N LEU A 277 0.85 -26.87 -27.58
CA LEU A 277 1.97 -27.02 -28.50
C LEU A 277 3.21 -26.32 -27.92
N VAL A 278 4.34 -27.00 -27.86
CA VAL A 278 5.64 -26.46 -27.44
C VAL A 278 6.48 -26.07 -28.66
N ILE A 279 7.24 -24.98 -28.56
CA ILE A 279 8.30 -24.59 -29.49
C ILE A 279 9.62 -24.54 -28.72
N GLU A 280 10.61 -25.33 -29.17
CA GLU A 280 11.84 -25.65 -28.42
C GLU A 280 13.06 -25.78 -29.35
N ASP A 281 14.25 -25.44 -28.89
CA ASP A 281 15.53 -25.62 -29.59
C ASP A 281 16.37 -26.81 -29.06
N ALA A 282 16.15 -27.21 -27.81
CA ALA A 282 16.99 -28.13 -27.06
C ALA A 282 16.39 -29.55 -26.90
N LEU A 283 17.26 -30.56 -26.98
CA LEU A 283 16.89 -31.99 -26.87
C LEU A 283 16.13 -32.30 -25.57
N ALA A 284 16.55 -31.70 -24.45
CA ALA A 284 15.93 -31.89 -23.15
C ALA A 284 14.48 -31.36 -23.12
N GLY A 285 14.20 -30.22 -23.75
CA GLY A 285 12.86 -29.67 -23.80
C GLY A 285 11.91 -30.44 -24.71
N VAL A 286 12.39 -30.96 -25.85
CA VAL A 286 11.58 -31.87 -26.68
C VAL A 286 11.21 -33.14 -25.90
N GLN A 287 12.12 -33.64 -25.05
CA GLN A 287 11.84 -34.75 -24.13
C GLN A 287 10.83 -34.36 -23.03
N ALA A 288 10.95 -33.17 -22.43
CA ALA A 288 9.99 -32.66 -21.44
C ALA A 288 8.59 -32.45 -22.03
N ALA A 289 8.47 -31.90 -23.24
CA ALA A 289 7.19 -31.72 -23.93
C ALA A 289 6.50 -33.07 -24.17
N LYS A 290 7.27 -34.06 -24.62
CA LYS A 290 6.82 -35.44 -24.82
C LYS A 290 6.41 -36.11 -23.51
N ALA A 291 7.15 -35.89 -22.42
CA ALA A 291 6.78 -36.37 -21.08
C ALA A 291 5.51 -35.70 -20.54
N ALA A 292 5.27 -34.43 -20.87
CA ALA A 292 4.05 -33.69 -20.56
C ALA A 292 2.85 -34.04 -21.48
N GLN A 293 3.03 -34.98 -22.42
CA GLN A 293 2.05 -35.37 -23.44
C GLN A 293 1.62 -34.23 -24.39
N MET A 294 2.52 -33.26 -24.62
CA MET A 294 2.32 -32.14 -25.52
C MET A 294 2.95 -32.40 -26.90
N ARG A 295 2.42 -31.75 -27.94
CA ARG A 295 3.07 -31.70 -29.25
C ARG A 295 4.22 -30.70 -29.22
N CYS A 296 5.26 -30.90 -30.02
CA CYS A 296 6.43 -30.01 -30.05
C CYS A 296 6.89 -29.74 -31.49
N ILE A 297 7.12 -28.47 -31.83
CA ILE A 297 7.87 -28.05 -33.01
C ILE A 297 9.29 -27.71 -32.55
N ALA A 298 10.29 -28.43 -33.04
CA ALA A 298 11.67 -28.11 -32.74
C ALA A 298 12.24 -27.06 -33.72
N VAL A 299 13.16 -26.20 -33.26
CA VAL A 299 13.95 -25.30 -34.09
C VAL A 299 15.43 -25.66 -34.06
N THR A 300 16.14 -25.52 -35.18
CA THR A 300 17.58 -25.88 -35.28
C THR A 300 18.52 -24.68 -35.04
N THR A 301 18.12 -23.78 -34.13
CA THR A 301 18.90 -22.58 -33.75
C THR A 301 20.11 -22.93 -32.89
N THR A 302 19.94 -23.87 -31.95
CA THR A 302 20.99 -24.31 -31.01
C THR A 302 21.50 -25.72 -31.33
N LEU A 303 20.63 -26.64 -31.74
CA LEU A 303 20.99 -28.03 -32.06
C LEU A 303 20.69 -28.38 -33.52
N SER A 304 21.47 -29.31 -34.07
CA SER A 304 21.25 -29.79 -35.44
C SER A 304 19.97 -30.62 -35.57
N GLU A 305 19.40 -30.67 -36.78
CA GLU A 305 18.21 -31.48 -37.09
C GLU A 305 18.41 -32.96 -36.70
N ASP A 306 19.62 -33.51 -36.94
CA ASP A 306 19.98 -34.89 -36.60
C ASP A 306 20.20 -35.11 -35.09
N SER A 307 20.47 -34.06 -34.33
CA SER A 307 20.49 -34.08 -32.87
C SER A 307 19.07 -34.09 -32.26
N LEU A 308 18.10 -33.46 -32.94
CA LEU A 308 16.73 -33.29 -32.44
C LEU A 308 15.78 -34.42 -32.87
N LYS A 309 15.94 -34.96 -34.08
CA LYS A 309 15.18 -36.12 -34.60
C LYS A 309 14.98 -37.26 -33.59
N PRO A 310 15.98 -37.72 -32.80
CA PRO A 310 15.83 -38.86 -31.91
C PRO A 310 14.81 -38.67 -30.77
N ALA A 311 14.52 -37.44 -30.34
CA ALA A 311 13.46 -37.21 -29.35
C ALA A 311 12.06 -37.36 -29.96
N GLY A 312 11.91 -37.21 -31.28
CA GLY A 312 10.65 -37.24 -32.00
C GLY A 312 9.78 -36.01 -31.75
N PRO A 313 10.25 -34.78 -32.08
CA PRO A 313 9.36 -33.63 -32.22
C PRO A 313 8.38 -33.88 -33.38
N ALA A 314 7.22 -33.24 -33.32
CA ALA A 314 6.16 -33.40 -34.32
C ALA A 314 6.47 -32.67 -35.64
N LEU A 315 7.25 -31.59 -35.57
CA LEU A 315 7.86 -30.90 -36.71
C LEU A 315 9.28 -30.43 -36.33
N ILE A 316 10.11 -30.19 -37.35
CA ILE A 316 11.34 -29.41 -37.19
C ILE A 316 11.31 -28.24 -38.19
N ARG A 317 11.72 -27.05 -37.75
CA ARG A 317 11.96 -25.85 -38.57
C ARG A 317 13.37 -25.33 -38.31
N LYS A 318 13.88 -24.44 -39.16
CA LYS A 318 15.24 -23.91 -38.99
C LYS A 318 15.34 -22.92 -37.82
N ASP A 319 14.42 -21.98 -37.76
CA ASP A 319 14.27 -20.98 -36.71
C ASP A 319 12.79 -20.55 -36.60
N ILE A 320 12.46 -19.72 -35.61
CA ILE A 320 11.09 -19.29 -35.32
C ILE A 320 10.43 -18.53 -36.49
N SER A 321 11.21 -17.86 -37.36
CA SER A 321 10.68 -17.18 -38.56
C SER A 321 10.15 -18.15 -39.62
N ASN A 322 10.50 -19.44 -39.51
CA ASN A 322 10.03 -20.50 -40.40
C ASN A 322 8.91 -21.34 -39.79
N ILE A 323 8.40 -20.98 -38.60
CA ILE A 323 7.16 -21.56 -38.05
C ILE A 323 5.99 -20.74 -38.55
N SER A 324 5.10 -21.36 -39.32
CA SER A 324 3.85 -20.76 -39.75
C SER A 324 2.70 -21.06 -38.79
N LEU A 325 1.62 -20.27 -38.87
CA LEU A 325 0.38 -20.57 -38.17
C LEU A 325 -0.26 -21.90 -38.65
N ASP A 326 0.02 -22.34 -39.88
CA ASP A 326 -0.41 -23.67 -40.40
C ASP A 326 0.34 -24.80 -39.68
N ASP A 327 1.65 -24.66 -39.50
CA ASP A 327 2.46 -25.60 -38.70
C ASP A 327 1.92 -25.74 -37.26
N ILE A 328 1.47 -24.64 -36.67
CA ILE A 328 0.86 -24.62 -35.34
C ILE A 328 -0.53 -25.28 -35.34
N LEU A 329 -1.42 -24.92 -36.26
CA LEU A 329 -2.84 -25.30 -36.21
C LEU A 329 -3.17 -26.66 -36.89
N SER A 330 -2.40 -27.07 -37.89
CA SER A 330 -2.70 -28.25 -38.74
C SER A 330 -1.56 -29.28 -38.80
N GLY A 331 -0.35 -28.91 -38.38
CA GLY A 331 0.87 -29.70 -38.58
C GLY A 331 1.60 -29.39 -39.88
N GLY A 332 1.12 -28.40 -40.65
CA GLY A 332 1.78 -27.89 -41.85
C GLY A 332 1.56 -28.78 -43.08
N SER A 333 1.26 -28.15 -44.22
CA SER A 333 1.18 -28.84 -45.51
C SER A 333 2.55 -29.37 -45.98
N GLY A 334 2.84 -30.64 -45.65
CA GLY A 334 4.12 -31.31 -45.90
C GLY A 334 4.56 -31.30 -47.36
N SER A 335 5.55 -30.45 -47.68
CA SER A 335 5.99 -30.16 -49.05
C SER A 335 7.51 -30.15 -49.23
N ASP A 336 8.24 -31.02 -48.51
CA ASP A 336 9.69 -31.21 -48.70
C ASP A 336 10.16 -32.68 -48.61
N ASN A 337 9.39 -33.61 -49.20
CA ASN A 337 9.77 -35.03 -49.32
C ASN A 337 9.73 -35.50 -50.79
N ALA A 338 10.88 -35.45 -51.47
CA ALA A 338 10.98 -35.69 -52.91
C ALA A 338 11.48 -37.10 -53.27
N LYS A 339 10.59 -37.91 -53.89
CA LYS A 339 10.83 -39.28 -54.46
C LYS A 339 10.94 -40.35 -53.34
N VAL A 340 10.54 -41.61 -53.52
CA VAL A 340 10.55 -42.51 -54.71
C VAL A 340 9.30 -43.43 -54.77
N LYS A 341 8.88 -43.79 -56.01
CA LYS A 341 8.02 -44.91 -56.50
C LYS A 341 7.45 -45.93 -55.48
N GLY A 342 6.23 -46.47 -55.65
CA GLY A 342 5.23 -46.34 -56.73
C GLY A 342 4.35 -47.62 -56.89
N LEU A 343 3.38 -47.62 -57.84
CA LEU A 343 2.35 -48.65 -58.11
C LEU A 343 1.25 -48.77 -57.01
N SER A 344 -0.02 -49.08 -57.28
CA SER A 344 -0.79 -49.23 -58.54
C SER A 344 -2.32 -49.22 -58.30
N GLN A 345 -3.11 -48.68 -59.25
CA GLN A 345 -4.49 -49.09 -59.68
C GLN A 345 -5.61 -49.31 -58.62
N SER A 346 -6.90 -48.97 -58.82
CA SER A 346 -7.65 -48.40 -59.98
C SER A 346 -9.14 -48.15 -59.63
N VAL A 347 -9.81 -47.20 -60.33
CA VAL A 347 -11.23 -47.30 -60.86
C VAL A 347 -12.39 -47.49 -59.84
N SER A 348 -13.56 -46.78 -59.85
CA SER A 348 -14.11 -45.69 -60.69
C SER A 348 -15.50 -45.18 -60.20
N ARG A 349 -15.90 -43.94 -60.61
CA ARG A 349 -17.24 -43.46 -61.11
C ARG A 349 -18.58 -43.85 -60.40
N SER A 350 -19.67 -43.05 -60.41
CA SER A 350 -19.96 -41.64 -60.79
C SER A 350 -21.47 -41.27 -60.64
N ALA A 351 -21.80 -39.96 -60.57
CA ALA A 351 -23.06 -39.34 -61.07
C ALA A 351 -24.37 -39.51 -60.23
N GLN A 352 -25.43 -38.67 -60.27
CA GLN A 352 -25.69 -37.37 -60.96
C GLN A 352 -26.97 -36.63 -60.46
N SER A 353 -27.00 -35.27 -60.54
CA SER A 353 -28.14 -34.36 -60.94
C SER A 353 -29.50 -34.39 -60.16
N SER A 354 -30.39 -33.36 -60.08
CA SER A 354 -30.65 -32.01 -60.69
C SER A 354 -31.72 -31.26 -59.83
N SER A 355 -32.20 -30.00 -60.00
CA SER A 355 -31.75 -28.71 -60.60
C SER A 355 -32.89 -27.63 -60.51
N ASN A 356 -32.59 -26.33 -60.71
CA ASN A 356 -33.49 -25.16 -60.99
C ASN A 356 -34.21 -24.47 -59.77
N LYS A 357 -34.41 -23.14 -59.62
CA LYS A 357 -34.63 -21.91 -60.48
C LYS A 357 -36.12 -21.60 -60.80
N ILE A 358 -36.70 -20.38 -60.85
CA ILE A 358 -36.36 -18.91 -60.65
C ILE A 358 -37.69 -18.05 -60.77
N GLU A 359 -37.99 -16.77 -60.44
CA GLU A 359 -37.45 -15.50 -59.82
C GLU A 359 -38.68 -14.79 -59.08
N ILE A 360 -38.61 -13.99 -57.99
CA ILE A 360 -38.44 -12.51 -57.78
C ILE A 360 -39.29 -11.49 -58.62
N SER A 361 -40.22 -10.71 -57.98
CA SER A 361 -40.53 -9.27 -58.30
C SER A 361 -41.64 -8.58 -57.43
N SER A 362 -41.44 -7.30 -57.01
CA SER A 362 -42.43 -6.15 -56.87
C SER A 362 -43.72 -6.23 -56.00
N PHE A 363 -44.36 -5.15 -55.47
CA PHE A 363 -43.99 -3.78 -54.98
C PHE A 363 -45.19 -3.15 -54.17
N GLN A 364 -44.91 -2.26 -53.20
CA GLN A 364 -45.71 -1.15 -52.57
C GLN A 364 -47.26 -1.15 -52.26
N ASP A 365 -47.54 -0.77 -51.00
CA ASP A 365 -48.43 0.32 -50.47
C ASP A 365 -49.93 0.21 -50.01
N GLU A 366 -50.21 1.05 -48.98
CA GLU A 366 -51.47 1.59 -48.38
C GLU A 366 -52.61 0.68 -47.81
N GLY A 367 -53.42 1.23 -46.86
CA GLY A 367 -54.84 0.83 -46.73
C GLY A 367 -55.50 0.46 -45.36
N SER A 368 -55.39 1.26 -44.30
CA SER A 368 -56.40 1.48 -43.21
C SER A 368 -57.30 0.36 -42.58
N THR A 369 -57.35 0.36 -41.24
CA THR A 369 -58.49 0.07 -40.30
C THR A 369 -59.05 -1.35 -40.03
N GLU A 370 -59.26 -1.60 -38.73
CA GLU A 370 -60.19 -2.51 -38.02
C GLU A 370 -60.53 -3.93 -38.56
N GLN A 371 -60.12 -4.97 -37.80
CA GLN A 371 -60.98 -5.63 -36.80
C GLN A 371 -60.18 -6.63 -35.92
N ALA A 372 -60.79 -7.15 -34.84
CA ALA A 372 -60.11 -7.98 -33.84
C ALA A 372 -59.99 -9.46 -34.26
N GLY A 373 -58.81 -10.08 -34.07
CA GLY A 373 -58.52 -11.41 -34.63
C GLY A 373 -57.46 -12.25 -33.92
N SER A 374 -57.79 -12.76 -32.72
CA SER A 374 -57.12 -13.89 -32.02
C SER A 374 -55.67 -13.72 -31.48
N ILE A 375 -55.34 -14.52 -30.47
CA ILE A 375 -53.99 -14.65 -29.89
C ILE A 375 -53.34 -15.91 -30.46
N LEU A 376 -52.15 -15.79 -31.04
CA LEU A 376 -51.28 -16.92 -31.36
C LEU A 376 -49.89 -16.68 -30.74
N GLY A 377 -49.57 -17.43 -29.69
CA GLY A 377 -48.32 -17.29 -28.94
C GLY A 377 -47.20 -18.17 -29.50
N LEU A 378 -45.99 -17.61 -29.61
CA LEU A 378 -44.78 -18.35 -29.94
C LEU A 378 -44.41 -19.37 -28.84
N GLN A 379 -44.61 -20.66 -29.12
CA GLN A 379 -44.16 -21.75 -28.25
C GLN A 379 -42.66 -22.00 -28.40
N GLY A 380 -41.83 -21.18 -27.76
CA GLY A 380 -40.44 -21.57 -27.45
C GLY A 380 -40.44 -22.70 -26.42
N SER A 381 -39.61 -23.75 -26.60
CA SER A 381 -39.61 -24.86 -25.66
C SER A 381 -38.96 -24.47 -24.33
N ARG A 382 -39.33 -25.16 -23.24
CA ARG A 382 -38.70 -24.96 -21.92
C ARG A 382 -37.17 -25.21 -21.95
N ARG A 383 -36.64 -25.99 -22.90
CA ARG A 383 -35.20 -26.24 -23.03
C ARG A 383 -34.46 -25.03 -23.59
N ASP A 384 -35.05 -24.31 -24.52
CA ASP A 384 -34.37 -23.21 -25.23
C ASP A 384 -34.32 -21.97 -24.33
N LEU A 385 -35.41 -21.70 -23.62
CA LEU A 385 -35.50 -20.65 -22.61
C LEU A 385 -34.55 -20.92 -21.43
N LEU A 386 -34.28 -22.18 -21.09
CA LEU A 386 -33.23 -22.57 -20.15
C LEU A 386 -31.82 -22.41 -20.74
N ARG A 387 -31.57 -22.81 -22.01
CA ARG A 387 -30.26 -22.72 -22.66
C ARG A 387 -29.78 -21.28 -22.85
N TYR A 388 -30.63 -20.41 -23.39
CA TYR A 388 -30.27 -18.99 -23.56
C TYR A 388 -30.15 -18.28 -22.20
N GLY A 389 -30.97 -18.67 -21.22
CA GLY A 389 -30.81 -18.23 -19.82
C GLY A 389 -29.47 -18.66 -19.21
N SER A 390 -29.05 -19.93 -19.38
CA SER A 390 -27.79 -20.42 -18.84
C SER A 390 -26.57 -19.85 -19.56
N LEU A 391 -26.65 -19.61 -20.88
CA LEU A 391 -25.57 -18.96 -21.64
C LEU A 391 -25.40 -17.49 -21.24
N GLY A 392 -26.50 -16.74 -21.08
CA GLY A 392 -26.47 -15.36 -20.59
C GLY A 392 -25.90 -15.26 -19.16
N VAL A 393 -26.26 -16.22 -18.28
CA VAL A 393 -25.66 -16.31 -16.94
C VAL A 393 -24.17 -16.68 -17.02
N ALA A 394 -23.77 -17.64 -17.87
CA ALA A 394 -22.36 -18.03 -18.01
C ALA A 394 -21.49 -16.87 -18.52
N LEU A 395 -21.95 -16.11 -19.52
CA LEU A 395 -21.25 -14.93 -20.02
C LEU A 395 -21.18 -13.80 -18.97
N ALA A 396 -22.26 -13.58 -18.21
CA ALA A 396 -22.27 -12.61 -17.12
C ALA A 396 -21.33 -13.03 -15.97
N CYS A 397 -21.28 -14.31 -15.62
CA CYS A 397 -20.34 -14.86 -14.65
C CYS A 397 -18.90 -14.77 -15.13
N LEU A 398 -18.62 -15.05 -16.41
CA LEU A 398 -17.28 -14.91 -16.99
C LEU A 398 -16.81 -13.45 -16.98
N ALA A 399 -17.65 -12.51 -17.45
CA ALA A 399 -17.34 -11.09 -17.42
C ALA A 399 -17.14 -10.56 -15.98
N PHE A 400 -17.97 -11.03 -15.03
CA PHE A 400 -17.78 -10.72 -13.61
C PHE A 400 -16.44 -11.28 -13.08
N SER A 401 -16.12 -12.54 -13.35
CA SER A 401 -14.89 -13.18 -12.88
C SER A 401 -13.61 -12.60 -13.52
N VAL A 402 -13.66 -12.14 -14.76
CA VAL A 402 -12.54 -11.41 -15.39
C VAL A 402 -12.36 -10.04 -14.73
N ASN A 403 -13.45 -9.26 -14.60
CA ASN A 403 -13.38 -7.91 -14.02
C ASN A 403 -13.07 -7.90 -12.51
N ASN A 404 -13.33 -9.00 -11.81
CA ASN A 404 -13.11 -9.16 -10.36
C ASN A 404 -12.03 -10.23 -10.07
N TRP A 405 -11.17 -10.57 -11.04
CA TRP A 405 -10.18 -11.65 -10.89
C TRP A 405 -9.33 -11.51 -9.63
N LYS A 406 -8.77 -10.31 -9.39
CA LYS A 406 -8.00 -9.99 -8.17
C LYS A 406 -8.81 -10.34 -6.92
N ALA A 407 -10.01 -9.79 -6.76
CA ALA A 407 -10.91 -10.07 -5.63
C ALA A 407 -11.24 -11.56 -5.44
N MET A 408 -11.17 -12.39 -6.50
CA MET A 408 -11.38 -13.84 -6.42
C MET A 408 -10.13 -14.64 -5.97
N GLN A 409 -8.92 -14.06 -6.00
CA GLN A 409 -7.69 -14.76 -5.59
C GLN A 409 -7.60 -14.99 -4.06
N TYR A 410 -8.23 -14.11 -3.26
CA TYR A 410 -8.16 -14.13 -1.79
C TYR A 410 -9.08 -15.19 -1.14
N ALA A 411 -10.18 -15.55 -1.78
CA ALA A 411 -11.21 -16.43 -1.23
C ALA A 411 -11.02 -17.90 -1.67
N SER A 412 -10.14 -18.63 -0.97
CA SER A 412 -9.81 -20.02 -1.36
C SER A 412 -11.04 -20.96 -1.25
N PRO A 413 -11.09 -22.06 -2.04
CA PRO A 413 -12.12 -23.09 -1.90
C PRO A 413 -12.19 -23.67 -0.47
N LYS A 414 -11.06 -23.73 0.23
CA LYS A 414 -10.99 -24.15 1.65
C LYS A 414 -11.56 -23.08 2.58
N ALA A 415 -11.35 -21.79 2.30
CA ALA A 415 -12.00 -20.71 3.06
C ALA A 415 -13.53 -20.74 2.90
N ILE A 416 -14.03 -21.02 1.69
CA ILE A 416 -15.47 -21.21 1.43
C ILE A 416 -15.99 -22.46 2.16
N TRP A 417 -15.25 -23.57 2.13
CA TRP A 417 -15.58 -24.79 2.87
C TRP A 417 -15.65 -24.55 4.39
N ASN A 418 -14.63 -23.90 4.94
CA ASN A 418 -14.56 -23.47 6.34
C ASN A 418 -15.78 -22.60 6.73
N GLN A 419 -16.23 -21.70 5.85
CA GLN A 419 -17.41 -20.86 6.08
C GLN A 419 -18.75 -21.62 5.99
N LEU A 420 -18.83 -22.67 5.16
CA LEU A 420 -20.05 -23.45 4.94
C LEU A 420 -20.26 -24.56 5.99
N PHE A 421 -19.18 -25.23 6.39
CA PHE A 421 -19.23 -26.42 7.26
C PHE A 421 -18.67 -26.17 8.67
N GLY A 422 -17.95 -25.06 8.86
CA GLY A 422 -17.31 -24.69 10.12
C GLY A 422 -15.90 -25.26 10.28
N VAL A 423 -15.08 -24.53 11.04
CA VAL A 423 -13.80 -25.00 11.59
C VAL A 423 -14.02 -25.36 13.06
N SER A 424 -13.19 -26.21 13.64
CA SER A 424 -13.20 -26.56 15.06
C SER A 424 -12.78 -25.39 15.96
N SER A 425 -13.55 -24.31 16.03
CA SER A 425 -13.20 -23.09 16.79
C SER A 425 -13.08 -23.32 18.31
N PRO A 426 -12.14 -22.63 18.99
CA PRO A 426 -12.09 -22.60 20.45
C PRO A 426 -13.36 -22.03 21.10
N PRO A 427 -13.70 -22.44 22.33
CA PRO A 427 -14.89 -21.98 23.05
C PRO A 427 -14.70 -20.58 23.66
N PHE A 428 -14.56 -19.53 22.84
CA PHE A 428 -14.31 -18.15 23.29
C PHE A 428 -15.41 -17.54 24.18
N GLN A 429 -16.59 -18.16 24.28
CA GLN A 429 -17.65 -17.71 25.19
C GLN A 429 -17.25 -17.97 26.64
N LEU A 430 -17.28 -16.92 27.47
CA LEU A 430 -16.96 -16.99 28.90
C LEU A 430 -17.73 -18.13 29.61
N SER A 431 -16.97 -18.95 30.34
CA SER A 431 -17.46 -19.98 31.25
C SER A 431 -18.34 -19.38 32.38
N LYS A 432 -18.97 -20.26 33.18
CA LYS A 432 -19.70 -19.84 34.39
C LYS A 432 -18.79 -19.20 35.44
N ASP A 433 -17.51 -19.57 35.45
CA ASP A 433 -16.47 -18.84 36.17
C ASP A 433 -15.82 -17.82 35.22
N LYS A 434 -15.61 -16.61 35.74
CA LYS A 434 -14.97 -15.48 35.05
C LYS A 434 -13.51 -15.27 35.48
N SER A 435 -12.97 -16.11 36.36
CA SER A 435 -11.56 -16.07 36.75
C SER A 435 -10.63 -16.36 35.56
N HIS A 436 -9.39 -15.88 35.65
CA HIS A 436 -8.33 -16.22 34.68
C HIS A 436 -8.17 -17.73 34.56
N SER A 437 -7.99 -18.39 35.71
CA SER A 437 -7.90 -19.84 35.87
C SER A 437 -9.05 -20.61 35.20
N GLY A 438 -10.30 -20.15 35.35
CA GLY A 438 -11.47 -20.79 34.76
C GLY A 438 -11.49 -20.73 33.22
N ARG A 439 -10.85 -19.72 32.62
CA ARG A 439 -10.74 -19.58 31.16
C ARG A 439 -9.51 -20.30 30.59
N ILE A 440 -8.38 -20.31 31.30
CA ILE A 440 -7.25 -21.19 30.94
C ILE A 440 -7.68 -22.67 30.97
N GLN A 441 -8.41 -23.08 32.02
CA GLN A 441 -8.96 -24.44 32.15
C GLN A 441 -9.90 -24.79 30.99
N GLN A 442 -10.75 -23.85 30.55
CA GLN A 442 -11.66 -24.01 29.42
C GLN A 442 -10.91 -24.26 28.09
N PHE A 443 -9.73 -23.66 27.90
CA PHE A 443 -8.88 -23.92 26.74
C PHE A 443 -8.04 -25.20 26.88
N LEU A 444 -7.59 -25.56 28.10
CA LEU A 444 -6.93 -26.86 28.37
C LEU A 444 -7.85 -28.04 28.03
N GLU A 445 -9.13 -27.97 28.41
CA GLU A 445 -10.13 -28.99 28.08
C GLU A 445 -10.36 -29.10 26.57
N TYR A 446 -10.42 -27.98 25.86
CA TYR A 446 -10.56 -27.92 24.41
C TYR A 446 -9.36 -28.51 23.66
N ILE A 447 -8.12 -28.14 24.04
CA ILE A 447 -6.90 -28.70 23.44
C ILE A 447 -6.82 -30.22 23.73
N SER A 448 -7.18 -30.65 24.94
CA SER A 448 -7.21 -32.07 25.27
C SER A 448 -8.24 -32.86 24.47
N ASP A 449 -9.40 -32.27 24.16
CA ASP A 449 -10.45 -32.88 23.33
C ASP A 449 -10.02 -32.98 21.85
N LEU A 450 -9.38 -31.93 21.29
CA LEU A 450 -8.80 -31.96 19.94
C LEU A 450 -7.75 -33.08 19.78
N GLU A 451 -6.79 -33.14 20.69
CA GLU A 451 -5.71 -34.15 20.70
C GLU A 451 -6.28 -35.56 20.88
N THR A 452 -7.24 -35.75 21.80
CA THR A 452 -7.85 -37.07 22.07
C THR A 452 -8.66 -37.59 20.87
N ARG A 453 -9.25 -36.70 20.06
CA ARG A 453 -9.99 -37.07 18.84
C ARG A 453 -9.09 -37.27 17.62
N GLY A 454 -7.88 -36.72 17.63
CA GLY A 454 -6.98 -36.72 16.46
C GLY A 454 -7.52 -35.95 15.25
N THR A 455 -8.55 -35.11 15.42
CA THR A 455 -9.25 -34.40 14.33
C THR A 455 -8.59 -33.09 13.92
N ALA A 456 -7.52 -32.68 14.59
CA ALA A 456 -6.76 -31.49 14.20
C ALA A 456 -6.01 -31.72 12.89
N ALA A 457 -6.16 -30.79 11.96
CA ALA A 457 -5.39 -30.79 10.70
C ALA A 457 -3.92 -30.47 10.99
N ASP A 458 -3.03 -31.11 10.23
CA ASP A 458 -1.63 -30.70 10.14
C ASP A 458 -1.53 -29.35 9.43
N VAL A 459 -0.61 -28.49 9.87
CA VAL A 459 -0.23 -27.31 9.11
C VAL A 459 0.53 -27.73 7.85
N PRO A 460 0.31 -27.10 6.68
CA PRO A 460 1.21 -27.25 5.54
C PRO A 460 2.61 -26.72 5.89
N GLU A 461 3.64 -27.24 5.22
CA GLU A 461 4.99 -26.70 5.35
C GLU A 461 5.13 -25.38 4.57
N PHE A 462 6.01 -24.48 5.02
CA PHE A 462 6.33 -23.28 4.22
C PHE A 462 6.93 -23.69 2.87
N PRO A 463 6.47 -23.14 1.73
CA PRO A 463 7.06 -23.42 0.42
C PRO A 463 8.57 -23.11 0.43
N SER A 464 9.37 -24.03 -0.10
CA SER A 464 10.83 -24.09 0.09
C SER A 464 11.63 -22.92 -0.50
N LYS A 465 10.98 -22.03 -1.24
CA LYS A 465 11.59 -20.91 -1.98
C LYS A 465 10.97 -19.54 -1.66
N LEU A 466 10.20 -19.41 -0.57
CA LEU A 466 9.77 -18.09 -0.11
C LEU A 466 10.94 -17.34 0.53
N ASP A 467 10.99 -16.01 0.35
CA ASP A 467 11.94 -15.15 1.04
C ASP A 467 11.58 -14.97 2.52
N TRP A 468 12.60 -14.77 3.36
CA TRP A 468 12.48 -14.53 4.79
C TRP A 468 13.23 -13.28 5.23
N LEU A 469 12.65 -12.60 6.22
CA LEU A 469 13.22 -11.44 6.93
C LEU A 469 13.28 -11.76 8.42
N ASN A 470 14.19 -11.10 9.14
CA ASN A 470 14.49 -11.35 10.57
C ASN A 470 14.99 -12.77 10.91
N SER A 471 15.04 -13.71 9.96
CA SER A 471 15.39 -15.12 10.15
C SER A 471 15.89 -15.76 8.84
N ALA A 472 16.58 -16.90 8.93
CA ALA A 472 16.68 -17.84 7.82
C ALA A 472 15.35 -18.62 7.64
N PRO A 473 15.11 -19.30 6.50
CA PRO A 473 13.90 -20.08 6.27
C PRO A 473 13.66 -21.16 7.34
N LEU A 474 12.46 -21.13 7.94
CA LEU A 474 12.05 -22.02 9.03
C LEU A 474 11.11 -23.11 8.52
N GLN A 475 11.21 -24.31 9.11
CA GLN A 475 10.37 -25.45 8.77
C GLN A 475 9.63 -25.99 10.01
N PHE A 476 8.34 -26.31 9.88
CA PHE A 476 7.52 -26.88 10.95
C PHE A 476 8.04 -28.22 11.46
N HIS A 477 8.48 -29.10 10.57
CA HIS A 477 8.96 -30.42 10.94
C HIS A 477 10.39 -30.43 11.55
N ARG A 478 11.10 -29.29 11.51
CA ARG A 478 12.52 -29.18 11.90
C ARG A 478 12.76 -28.11 12.96
N ASP A 479 12.54 -26.83 12.63
CA ASP A 479 13.00 -25.68 13.43
C ASP A 479 11.92 -25.19 14.41
N LEU A 480 10.64 -25.31 14.02
CA LEU A 480 9.50 -24.96 14.86
C LEU A 480 8.95 -26.16 15.65
N LYS A 481 9.49 -27.37 15.41
CA LYS A 481 9.12 -28.60 16.10
C LYS A 481 9.35 -28.45 17.60
N GLY A 482 8.39 -28.90 18.41
CA GLY A 482 8.46 -28.71 19.86
C GLY A 482 8.04 -27.32 20.34
N LYS A 483 7.55 -26.42 19.48
CA LYS A 483 7.18 -25.04 19.85
C LYS A 483 5.70 -24.77 19.59
N VAL A 484 5.10 -23.92 20.41
CA VAL A 484 3.78 -23.35 20.15
C VAL A 484 3.98 -22.18 19.19
N VAL A 485 3.45 -22.27 17.98
CA VAL A 485 3.66 -21.26 16.92
C VAL A 485 2.38 -20.47 16.70
N LEU A 486 2.47 -19.16 16.68
CA LEU A 486 1.43 -18.25 16.24
C LEU A 486 1.81 -17.68 14.87
N LEU A 487 1.08 -18.08 13.83
CA LEU A 487 1.15 -17.40 12.54
C LEU A 487 0.25 -16.17 12.59
N ASP A 488 0.76 -15.03 12.11
CA ASP A 488 -0.04 -13.85 11.80
C ASP A 488 -0.12 -13.67 10.27
N PHE A 489 -1.32 -13.76 9.70
CA PHE A 489 -1.56 -13.50 8.28
C PHE A 489 -1.88 -12.02 8.10
N TRP A 490 -0.86 -11.26 7.71
CA TRP A 490 -0.86 -9.79 7.70
C TRP A 490 -0.45 -9.23 6.33
N THR A 491 -0.70 -7.94 6.11
CA THR A 491 -0.21 -7.16 4.98
C THR A 491 0.01 -5.72 5.47
N TYR A 492 1.04 -5.02 5.01
CA TYR A 492 1.44 -3.76 5.65
C TYR A 492 0.65 -2.53 5.19
N CYS A 493 -0.15 -2.63 4.12
CA CYS A 493 -1.11 -1.59 3.74
C CYS A 493 -2.24 -1.42 4.77
N CYS A 494 -2.64 -2.52 5.41
CA CYS A 494 -3.92 -2.62 6.12
C CYS A 494 -3.81 -2.15 7.57
N ILE A 495 -4.56 -1.09 7.91
CA ILE A 495 -4.57 -0.49 9.25
C ILE A 495 -4.96 -1.50 10.35
N ASN A 496 -5.85 -2.45 10.04
CA ASN A 496 -6.25 -3.51 10.96
C ASN A 496 -5.09 -4.47 11.32
N CYS A 497 -4.11 -4.63 10.42
CA CYS A 497 -2.87 -5.36 10.71
C CYS A 497 -1.93 -4.53 11.59
N MET A 498 -1.80 -3.23 11.31
CA MET A 498 -0.90 -2.37 12.10
C MET A 498 -1.33 -2.29 13.57
N HIS A 499 -2.64 -2.24 13.81
CA HIS A 499 -3.25 -2.28 15.13
C HIS A 499 -2.98 -3.53 15.98
N VAL A 500 -2.51 -4.64 15.39
CA VAL A 500 -2.21 -5.88 16.14
C VAL A 500 -0.72 -6.09 16.38
N LEU A 501 0.18 -5.30 15.80
CA LEU A 501 1.61 -5.39 16.07
C LEU A 501 1.95 -5.15 17.57
N PRO A 502 1.31 -4.19 18.29
CA PRO A 502 1.47 -4.07 19.75
C PRO A 502 0.88 -5.25 20.54
N ASP A 503 -0.16 -5.90 19.99
CA ASP A 503 -0.73 -7.12 20.59
C ASP A 503 0.25 -8.30 20.48
N LEU A 504 1.01 -8.38 19.37
CA LEU A 504 2.06 -9.38 19.14
C LEU A 504 3.32 -9.10 19.97
N GLU A 505 3.82 -7.85 20.03
CA GLU A 505 4.99 -7.51 20.87
C GLU A 505 4.73 -7.88 22.33
N TYR A 506 3.52 -7.65 22.85
CA TYR A 506 3.13 -8.07 24.19
C TYR A 506 3.25 -9.59 24.39
N LEU A 507 2.83 -10.41 23.42
CA LEU A 507 2.93 -11.87 23.48
C LEU A 507 4.39 -12.34 23.39
N GLU A 508 5.16 -11.84 22.42
CA GLU A 508 6.60 -12.10 22.30
C GLU A 508 7.33 -11.79 23.63
N LYS A 509 7.03 -10.65 24.23
CA LYS A 509 7.64 -10.16 25.48
C LYS A 509 7.18 -10.92 26.73
N LYS A 510 5.94 -11.41 26.78
CA LYS A 510 5.43 -12.27 27.86
C LYS A 510 6.04 -13.68 27.79
N TYR A 511 6.27 -14.20 26.59
CA TYR A 511 6.63 -15.60 26.37
C TYR A 511 8.06 -15.84 25.84
N LYS A 512 8.91 -14.80 25.74
CA LYS A 512 10.31 -14.86 25.26
C LYS A 512 11.20 -15.97 25.86
N ASP A 513 10.92 -16.41 27.10
CA ASP A 513 11.69 -17.43 27.82
C ASP A 513 10.98 -18.81 27.79
N THR A 514 9.93 -18.97 26.96
CA THR A 514 9.17 -20.23 26.80
C THR A 514 9.26 -20.74 25.35
N PRO A 515 8.84 -22.00 25.08
CA PRO A 515 8.76 -22.58 23.73
C PRO A 515 7.66 -21.98 22.84
N PHE A 516 7.61 -20.65 22.71
CA PHE A 516 6.64 -19.89 21.91
C PHE A 516 7.31 -19.09 20.79
N VAL A 517 6.64 -18.99 19.64
CA VAL A 517 7.16 -18.32 18.44
C VAL A 517 6.03 -17.58 17.73
N VAL A 518 6.25 -16.32 17.33
CA VAL A 518 5.41 -15.64 16.32
C VAL A 518 6.10 -15.75 14.96
N VAL A 519 5.34 -15.96 13.89
CA VAL A 519 5.82 -15.83 12.50
C VAL A 519 4.83 -14.99 11.70
N GLY A 520 5.30 -13.86 11.17
CA GLY A 520 4.50 -13.00 10.29
C GLY A 520 4.45 -13.57 8.88
N VAL A 521 3.33 -14.16 8.48
CA VAL A 521 3.09 -14.67 7.13
C VAL A 521 2.55 -13.53 6.27
N HIS A 522 3.47 -12.76 5.70
CA HIS A 522 3.13 -11.59 4.91
C HIS A 522 2.41 -12.01 3.63
N SER A 523 1.13 -11.68 3.55
CA SER A 523 0.17 -12.11 2.51
C SER A 523 -0.32 -10.88 1.77
N ALA A 524 0.44 -10.45 0.76
CA ALA A 524 0.30 -9.16 0.06
C ALA A 524 -1.10 -8.89 -0.52
N LYS A 525 -1.77 -7.79 -0.14
CA LYS A 525 -3.00 -7.33 -0.80
C LYS A 525 -2.69 -6.72 -2.18
N PHE A 526 -1.70 -5.85 -2.23
CA PHE A 526 -1.32 -5.07 -3.41
C PHE A 526 -0.12 -5.68 -4.15
N ASP A 527 0.09 -5.29 -5.42
CA ASP A 527 1.15 -5.88 -6.25
C ASP A 527 2.56 -5.47 -5.76
N ASN A 528 2.71 -4.23 -5.27
CA ASN A 528 3.93 -3.72 -4.61
C ASN A 528 4.30 -4.50 -3.34
N GLU A 529 3.32 -4.87 -2.52
CA GLU A 529 3.57 -5.55 -1.24
C GLU A 529 4.16 -6.97 -1.40
N LYS A 530 4.30 -7.47 -2.64
CA LYS A 530 5.03 -8.72 -2.94
C LYS A 530 6.55 -8.54 -2.97
N ASP A 531 7.04 -7.31 -3.10
CA ASP A 531 8.47 -7.00 -3.19
C ASP A 531 9.15 -7.09 -1.80
N LEU A 532 10.28 -7.81 -1.73
CA LEU A 532 10.98 -8.05 -0.48
C LEU A 532 11.59 -6.79 0.15
N GLU A 533 12.04 -5.82 -0.65
CA GLU A 533 12.54 -4.54 -0.15
C GLU A 533 11.40 -3.65 0.38
N ALA A 534 10.21 -3.77 -0.21
CA ALA A 534 9.01 -3.09 0.28
C ALA A 534 8.55 -3.69 1.62
N ILE A 535 8.50 -5.02 1.75
CA ILE A 535 8.24 -5.71 3.03
C ILE A 535 9.33 -5.42 4.06
N ARG A 536 10.62 -5.39 3.66
CA ARG A 536 11.74 -5.02 4.56
C ARG A 536 11.58 -3.58 5.06
N SER A 537 11.22 -2.66 4.17
CA SER A 537 10.92 -1.27 4.54
C SER A 537 9.76 -1.21 5.54
N ALA A 538 8.72 -2.02 5.37
CA ALA A 538 7.64 -2.16 6.35
C ALA A 538 8.11 -2.76 7.69
N VAL A 539 8.90 -3.84 7.70
CA VAL A 539 9.47 -4.43 8.93
C VAL A 539 10.29 -3.39 9.72
N LEU A 540 11.10 -2.60 9.02
CA LEU A 540 11.90 -1.51 9.60
C LEU A 540 11.04 -0.33 10.11
N ARG A 541 10.03 0.07 9.34
CA ARG A 541 9.06 1.13 9.66
C ARG A 541 8.17 0.77 10.84
N TYR A 542 7.70 -0.47 10.93
CA TYR A 542 6.82 -0.94 12.00
C TYR A 542 7.55 -1.53 13.21
N LYS A 543 8.89 -1.69 13.13
CA LYS A 543 9.79 -2.26 14.17
C LYS A 543 9.55 -3.75 14.49
N ILE A 544 9.10 -4.52 13.51
CA ILE A 544 8.78 -5.95 13.66
C ILE A 544 10.07 -6.76 13.96
N THR A 545 10.05 -7.60 14.99
CA THR A 545 11.21 -8.40 15.45
C THR A 545 11.06 -9.91 15.34
N HIS A 546 9.85 -10.44 15.16
CA HIS A 546 9.65 -11.85 14.84
C HIS A 546 10.08 -12.19 13.40
N PRO A 547 10.37 -13.47 13.08
CA PRO A 547 10.51 -13.94 11.70
C PRO A 547 9.33 -13.52 10.82
N VAL A 548 9.62 -13.05 9.61
CA VAL A 548 8.60 -12.74 8.59
C VAL A 548 8.92 -13.53 7.32
N VAL A 549 7.91 -14.13 6.71
CA VAL A 549 8.00 -14.84 5.43
C VAL A 549 7.13 -14.16 4.38
N ASN A 550 7.65 -14.02 3.16
CA ASN A 550 6.92 -13.45 2.02
C ASN A 550 6.05 -14.53 1.35
N ASP A 551 4.79 -14.68 1.79
CA ASP A 551 3.76 -15.44 1.06
C ASP A 551 2.92 -14.48 0.19
N GLY A 552 3.60 -13.60 -0.57
CA GLY A 552 2.97 -12.60 -1.44
C GLY A 552 2.05 -13.18 -2.53
N ASP A 553 2.17 -14.47 -2.84
CA ASP A 553 1.25 -15.21 -3.70
C ASP A 553 0.16 -15.99 -2.95
N MET A 554 0.10 -15.94 -1.61
CA MET A 554 -0.96 -16.50 -0.74
C MET A 554 -1.15 -18.02 -0.77
N ASN A 555 -0.05 -18.77 -0.81
CA ASN A 555 -0.10 -20.23 -0.80
C ASN A 555 -0.58 -20.76 0.55
N LEU A 556 0.09 -20.38 1.65
CA LEU A 556 -0.26 -20.84 2.99
C LEU A 556 -1.59 -20.22 3.47
N TRP A 557 -1.87 -18.98 3.07
CA TRP A 557 -3.18 -18.33 3.25
C TRP A 557 -4.31 -19.19 2.65
N ARG A 558 -4.17 -19.58 1.37
CA ARG A 558 -5.18 -20.41 0.69
C ARG A 558 -5.29 -21.81 1.29
N GLU A 559 -4.17 -22.43 1.63
CA GLU A 559 -4.11 -23.78 2.17
C GLU A 559 -4.55 -23.91 3.63
N LEU A 560 -4.52 -22.84 4.43
CA LEU A 560 -5.17 -22.82 5.75
C LEU A 560 -6.63 -22.36 5.68
N GLY A 561 -7.05 -21.76 4.56
CA GLY A 561 -8.41 -21.29 4.34
C GLY A 561 -8.70 -19.94 5.01
N VAL A 562 -7.69 -19.07 5.05
CA VAL A 562 -7.77 -17.69 5.54
C VAL A 562 -8.62 -16.83 4.58
N ASN A 563 -9.27 -15.78 5.10
CA ASN A 563 -10.17 -14.92 4.34
C ASN A 563 -10.30 -13.48 4.87
N SER A 564 -9.42 -13.04 5.77
CA SER A 564 -9.43 -11.69 6.33
C SER A 564 -8.08 -11.29 6.93
N TRP A 565 -7.76 -10.01 6.88
CA TRP A 565 -6.57 -9.42 7.48
C TRP A 565 -6.94 -8.67 8.78
N PRO A 566 -6.18 -8.83 9.88
CA PRO A 566 -5.26 -9.93 10.15
C PRO A 566 -6.02 -11.24 10.42
N THR A 567 -5.35 -12.38 10.29
CA THR A 567 -5.84 -13.66 10.84
C THR A 567 -4.72 -14.41 11.54
N PHE A 568 -4.97 -14.82 12.78
CA PHE A 568 -4.03 -15.59 13.56
C PHE A 568 -4.30 -17.09 13.44
N VAL A 569 -3.25 -17.90 13.32
CA VAL A 569 -3.34 -19.37 13.36
C VAL A 569 -2.40 -19.91 14.43
N LEU A 570 -2.95 -20.54 15.47
CA LEU A 570 -2.16 -21.16 16.54
C LEU A 570 -1.91 -22.64 16.23
N ILE A 571 -0.66 -23.06 16.36
CA ILE A 571 -0.17 -24.40 15.99
C ILE A 571 0.56 -25.01 17.20
N GLY A 572 0.32 -26.30 17.45
CA GLY A 572 0.96 -27.07 18.50
C GLY A 572 2.36 -27.57 18.13
N PRO A 573 3.15 -28.01 19.13
CA PRO A 573 4.53 -28.51 18.96
C PRO A 573 4.65 -29.79 18.10
N ASN A 574 3.52 -30.39 17.77
CA ASN A 574 3.33 -31.54 16.89
C ASN A 574 2.92 -31.15 15.45
N GLY A 575 2.88 -29.86 15.11
CA GLY A 575 2.46 -29.36 13.78
C GLY A 575 0.94 -29.29 13.59
N LYS A 576 0.13 -29.50 14.63
CA LYS A 576 -1.34 -29.49 14.53
C LYS A 576 -1.91 -28.08 14.68
N VAL A 577 -2.81 -27.70 13.78
CA VAL A 577 -3.57 -26.43 13.87
C VAL A 577 -4.58 -26.53 15.03
N LEU A 578 -4.37 -25.70 16.05
CA LEU A 578 -5.19 -25.66 17.27
C LEU A 578 -6.32 -24.64 17.17
N ALA A 579 -6.11 -23.52 16.49
CA ALA A 579 -7.11 -22.46 16.36
C ALA A 579 -6.86 -21.55 15.16
N GLN A 580 -7.93 -20.89 14.70
CA GLN A 580 -7.86 -19.73 13.81
C GLN A 580 -8.70 -18.59 14.42
N LEU A 581 -8.17 -17.36 14.42
CA LEU A 581 -8.82 -16.16 14.97
C LEU A 581 -8.72 -15.01 13.96
N ALA A 582 -9.87 -14.55 13.45
CA ALA A 582 -9.94 -13.45 12.50
C ALA A 582 -10.12 -12.07 13.17
N GLY A 583 -9.50 -11.06 12.57
CA GLY A 583 -9.64 -9.65 12.90
C GLY A 583 -8.83 -9.19 14.11
N GLU A 584 -8.77 -7.87 14.28
CA GLU A 584 -8.05 -7.18 15.35
C GLU A 584 -8.74 -7.29 16.75
N GLY A 585 -8.06 -6.75 17.78
CA GLY A 585 -8.57 -6.71 19.15
C GLY A 585 -8.51 -8.05 19.89
N ARG A 586 -7.61 -8.95 19.47
CA ARG A 586 -7.56 -10.35 19.90
C ARG A 586 -6.60 -10.66 21.03
N ARG A 587 -5.78 -9.70 21.52
CA ARG A 587 -4.72 -9.97 22.52
C ARG A 587 -5.11 -10.96 23.61
N LYS A 588 -6.28 -10.81 24.26
CA LYS A 588 -6.70 -11.70 25.34
C LYS A 588 -7.23 -13.06 24.87
N ASP A 589 -7.83 -13.15 23.68
CA ASP A 589 -8.18 -14.44 23.08
C ASP A 589 -6.90 -15.24 22.72
N LEU A 590 -5.84 -14.55 22.29
CA LEU A 590 -4.53 -15.14 22.00
C LEU A 590 -3.76 -15.49 23.27
N ASP A 591 -3.62 -14.56 24.22
CA ASP A 591 -2.83 -14.72 25.44
C ASP A 591 -3.31 -15.91 26.29
N ASP A 592 -4.62 -15.99 26.51
CA ASP A 592 -5.24 -17.10 27.28
C ASP A 592 -5.08 -18.46 26.59
N LEU A 593 -5.00 -18.48 25.25
CA LEU A 593 -4.90 -19.70 24.45
C LEU A 593 -3.44 -20.18 24.31
N VAL A 594 -2.49 -19.26 24.15
CA VAL A 594 -1.05 -19.55 24.18
C VAL A 594 -0.64 -20.08 25.56
N GLU A 595 -1.12 -19.48 26.64
CA GLU A 595 -0.87 -19.96 28.01
C GLU A 595 -1.40 -21.40 28.19
N ALA A 596 -2.62 -21.68 27.75
CA ALA A 596 -3.20 -23.02 27.80
C ALA A 596 -2.43 -24.04 26.95
N ALA A 597 -1.98 -23.68 25.74
CA ALA A 597 -1.18 -24.56 24.90
C ALA A 597 0.17 -24.90 25.56
N LEU A 598 0.91 -23.90 26.04
CA LEU A 598 2.19 -24.11 26.75
C LEU A 598 2.02 -24.98 27.99
N LEU A 599 0.96 -24.76 28.78
CA LEU A 599 0.63 -25.59 29.95
C LEU A 599 0.27 -27.03 29.57
N TYR A 600 -0.54 -27.24 28.52
CA TYR A 600 -0.93 -28.58 28.07
C TYR A 600 0.27 -29.41 27.60
N TYR A 601 1.06 -28.87 26.66
CA TYR A 601 2.18 -29.60 26.07
C TYR A 601 3.40 -29.67 26.99
N GLY A 602 3.55 -28.72 27.92
CA GLY A 602 4.50 -28.81 29.04
C GLY A 602 4.26 -30.05 29.90
N GLN A 603 3.00 -30.33 30.26
CA GLN A 603 2.63 -31.57 30.99
C GLN A 603 2.89 -32.85 30.18
N LYS A 604 2.99 -32.76 28.85
CA LYS A 604 3.35 -33.89 27.96
C LYS A 604 4.86 -34.06 27.79
N ASN A 605 5.68 -33.10 28.22
CA ASN A 605 7.14 -33.06 28.02
C ASN A 605 7.56 -33.16 26.54
N ILE A 606 6.80 -32.54 25.61
CA ILE A 606 7.12 -32.50 24.18
C ILE A 606 7.54 -31.11 23.67
N LEU A 607 7.77 -30.16 24.57
CA LEU A 607 8.21 -28.81 24.22
C LEU A 607 9.74 -28.71 24.16
N ASP A 608 10.26 -27.92 23.22
CA ASP A 608 11.68 -27.62 23.03
C ASP A 608 11.96 -26.11 23.19
N SER A 609 12.71 -25.76 24.22
CA SER A 609 13.13 -24.39 24.54
C SER A 609 14.38 -23.91 23.81
N SER A 610 14.90 -24.67 22.84
CA SER A 610 16.00 -24.21 21.98
C SER A 610 15.58 -22.93 21.20
N PRO A 611 16.36 -21.85 21.23
CA PRO A 611 16.00 -20.59 20.55
C PRO A 611 16.12 -20.70 19.03
N ILE A 612 15.32 -19.89 18.32
CA ILE A 612 15.41 -19.76 16.87
C ILE A 612 16.53 -18.75 16.49
N PRO A 613 17.34 -19.03 15.45
CA PRO A 613 18.38 -18.11 14.99
C PRO A 613 17.77 -16.88 14.28
N LEU A 614 17.62 -15.78 15.01
CA LEU A 614 17.18 -14.49 14.46
C LEU A 614 18.35 -13.69 13.89
N LYS A 615 18.09 -12.92 12.83
CA LYS A 615 19.00 -11.97 12.18
C LYS A 615 18.19 -10.74 11.75
N LEU A 616 17.94 -9.82 12.68
CA LEU A 616 16.94 -8.76 12.51
C LEU A 616 17.33 -7.72 11.44
N GLU A 617 16.39 -7.31 10.60
CA GLU A 617 16.64 -6.35 9.51
C GLU A 617 17.15 -5.01 10.03
N LYS A 618 16.66 -4.57 11.20
CA LYS A 618 17.05 -3.32 11.88
C LYS A 618 18.54 -3.25 12.23
N ASP A 619 19.19 -4.39 12.37
CA ASP A 619 20.61 -4.51 12.72
C ASP A 619 21.49 -4.58 11.46
N ASN A 620 20.88 -4.69 10.26
CA ASN A 620 21.55 -4.81 8.96
C ASN A 620 21.59 -3.49 8.15
N ASP A 621 20.75 -2.48 8.43
CA ASP A 621 20.73 -1.20 7.69
C ASP A 621 21.29 -0.02 8.52
N PRO A 622 22.59 0.29 8.40
CA PRO A 622 23.21 1.41 9.11
C PRO A 622 22.75 2.79 8.61
N ARG A 623 22.17 2.90 7.39
CA ARG A 623 21.73 4.19 6.83
C ARG A 623 20.65 4.83 7.72
N LEU A 624 19.74 3.99 8.23
CA LEU A 624 18.65 4.38 9.12
C LEU A 624 19.09 4.73 10.55
N LEU A 625 20.39 4.69 10.85
CA LEU A 625 20.98 5.22 12.10
C LEU A 625 21.67 6.58 11.88
N THR A 626 22.12 6.87 10.66
CA THR A 626 22.84 8.11 10.31
C THR A 626 22.00 9.15 9.57
N SER A 627 20.87 8.73 8.98
CA SER A 627 20.01 9.60 8.17
C SER A 627 19.40 10.74 8.99
N PRO A 628 19.34 11.99 8.48
CA PRO A 628 18.68 13.10 9.14
C PRO A 628 17.18 12.91 9.36
N LEU A 629 16.51 12.16 8.46
CA LEU A 629 15.10 11.76 8.56
C LEU A 629 14.96 10.24 8.53
N LYS A 630 13.81 9.72 8.97
CA LYS A 630 13.50 8.29 8.98
C LYS A 630 12.01 8.07 8.71
N PHE A 631 11.70 7.48 7.56
CA PHE A 631 10.34 7.29 7.05
C PHE A 631 9.44 8.54 7.22
N PRO A 632 9.80 9.71 6.65
CA PRO A 632 9.01 10.92 6.78
C PRO A 632 7.64 10.77 6.11
N GLY A 633 6.57 11.10 6.83
CA GLY A 633 5.19 10.78 6.43
C GLY A 633 4.52 11.85 5.57
N LYS A 634 4.47 13.09 6.04
CA LYS A 634 3.71 14.20 5.45
C LYS A 634 4.47 15.54 5.53
N LEU A 635 3.99 16.49 4.74
CA LEU A 635 4.56 17.82 4.58
C LEU A 635 3.46 18.88 4.61
N GLU A 636 3.80 20.08 5.11
CA GLU A 636 2.97 21.28 5.10
C GLU A 636 3.87 22.52 4.99
N VAL A 637 3.38 23.65 4.49
CA VAL A 637 4.20 24.85 4.22
C VAL A 637 3.66 26.15 4.81
N ASP A 638 4.56 26.99 5.29
CA ASP A 638 4.33 28.43 5.50
C ASP A 638 5.18 29.22 4.51
N VAL A 639 4.63 29.40 3.31
CA VAL A 639 5.28 30.12 2.19
C VAL A 639 5.57 31.58 2.56
N LEU A 640 4.75 32.22 3.40
CA LEU A 640 4.89 33.63 3.77
C LEU A 640 6.03 33.87 4.77
N ASN A 641 6.30 32.90 5.65
CA ASN A 641 7.46 32.95 6.53
C ASN A 641 8.68 32.13 6.04
N ASN A 642 8.60 31.53 4.84
CA ASN A 642 9.61 30.63 4.28
C ASN A 642 9.90 29.42 5.18
N ARG A 643 8.89 28.58 5.46
CA ARG A 643 9.04 27.32 6.22
C ARG A 643 8.43 26.12 5.51
N LEU A 644 9.10 24.97 5.66
CA LEU A 644 8.59 23.62 5.42
C LEU A 644 8.48 22.89 6.77
N PHE A 645 7.31 22.31 7.05
CA PHE A 645 7.09 21.41 8.16
C PHE A 645 7.14 19.96 7.66
N ILE A 646 7.88 19.10 8.36
CA ILE A 646 8.10 17.69 8.01
C ILE A 646 7.72 16.83 9.21
N SER A 647 6.83 15.85 9.04
CA SER A 647 6.64 14.79 10.05
C SER A 647 7.69 13.70 9.83
N ASP A 648 8.71 13.70 10.68
CA ASP A 648 9.83 12.75 10.66
C ASP A 648 9.42 11.50 11.45
N SER A 649 8.47 10.75 10.87
CA SER A 649 7.56 9.87 11.60
C SER A 649 8.29 8.82 12.45
N ASN A 650 9.28 8.12 11.91
CA ASN A 650 10.03 7.10 12.67
C ASN A 650 11.17 7.66 13.53
N HIS A 651 11.30 8.99 13.60
CA HIS A 651 12.01 9.71 14.65
C HIS A 651 11.05 10.44 15.62
N ASN A 652 9.73 10.20 15.54
CA ASN A 652 8.71 10.69 16.48
C ASN A 652 8.75 12.20 16.76
N ARG A 653 9.04 13.00 15.73
CA ARG A 653 9.20 14.45 15.85
C ARG A 653 8.67 15.19 14.61
N ILE A 654 8.44 16.48 14.77
CA ILE A 654 8.26 17.41 13.65
C ILE A 654 9.57 18.18 13.45
N VAL A 655 10.09 18.18 12.21
CA VAL A 655 11.25 18.97 11.80
C VAL A 655 10.75 20.18 11.01
N VAL A 656 11.37 21.35 11.23
CA VAL A 656 11.06 22.58 10.51
C VAL A 656 12.32 23.10 9.84
N THR A 657 12.28 23.24 8.52
CA THR A 657 13.31 23.88 7.71
C THR A 657 12.74 25.10 6.99
N ASP A 658 13.59 25.88 6.33
CA ASP A 658 13.12 26.76 5.25
C ASP A 658 12.81 25.96 3.96
N LEU A 659 12.32 26.64 2.92
CA LEU A 659 12.00 26.02 1.63
C LEU A 659 13.25 25.65 0.80
N ASP A 660 14.47 25.92 1.30
CA ASP A 660 15.74 25.55 0.66
C ASP A 660 16.54 24.50 1.49
N GLY A 661 15.89 23.94 2.52
CA GLY A 661 16.37 22.82 3.34
C GLY A 661 17.16 23.20 4.59
N ASN A 662 17.32 24.48 4.93
CA ASN A 662 18.08 24.92 6.10
C ASN A 662 17.27 24.75 7.39
N PHE A 663 17.86 24.14 8.42
CA PHE A 663 17.21 23.89 9.71
C PHE A 663 16.83 25.17 10.47
N ILE A 664 15.56 25.23 10.91
CA ILE A 664 15.02 26.31 11.75
C ILE A 664 14.81 25.81 13.19
N VAL A 665 13.99 24.76 13.36
CA VAL A 665 13.62 24.22 14.69
C VAL A 665 13.12 22.77 14.57
N GLN A 666 13.06 22.05 15.69
CA GLN A 666 12.37 20.76 15.79
C GLN A 666 11.43 20.75 17.00
N VAL A 667 10.46 19.83 17.00
CA VAL A 667 9.50 19.63 18.09
C VAL A 667 9.41 18.13 18.36
N GLY A 668 9.68 17.70 19.59
CA GLY A 668 9.89 16.29 19.93
C GLY A 668 11.37 15.90 20.05
N SER A 669 12.21 16.77 20.62
CA SER A 669 13.68 16.66 20.56
C SER A 669 14.31 15.35 21.08
N SER A 670 13.57 14.52 21.83
CA SER A 670 14.07 13.21 22.30
C SER A 670 14.01 12.11 21.25
N GLY A 671 13.04 12.17 20.32
CA GLY A 671 12.68 11.09 19.40
C GLY A 671 12.03 9.85 20.03
N GLU A 672 11.71 9.91 21.33
CA GLU A 672 11.06 8.83 22.08
C GLU A 672 9.55 8.77 21.77
N GLU A 673 8.96 7.58 21.79
CA GLU A 673 7.53 7.34 21.52
C GLU A 673 6.65 7.68 22.74
N GLY A 674 5.60 8.49 22.54
CA GLY A 674 4.56 8.73 23.55
C GLY A 674 3.72 9.99 23.31
N LEU A 675 2.76 10.25 24.21
CA LEU A 675 1.80 11.36 24.14
C LEU A 675 2.11 12.47 25.17
N GLN A 676 3.37 12.85 25.35
CA GLN A 676 3.70 13.94 26.28
C GLN A 676 3.39 15.30 25.65
N ASP A 677 2.53 16.08 26.30
CA ASP A 677 2.36 17.53 26.07
C ASP A 677 3.45 18.32 26.84
N GLY A 678 3.77 19.54 26.39
CA GLY A 678 4.80 20.35 27.04
C GLY A 678 5.44 21.39 26.11
N ASN A 679 6.69 21.77 26.40
CA ASN A 679 7.53 22.54 25.49
C ASN A 679 8.09 21.66 24.36
N PHE A 680 8.75 22.25 23.36
CA PHE A 680 9.29 21.52 22.19
C PHE A 680 10.34 20.43 22.50
N ASP A 681 11.03 20.47 23.65
CA ASP A 681 12.06 19.50 24.05
C ASP A 681 11.54 18.38 24.98
N ASP A 682 10.41 18.61 25.64
CA ASP A 682 9.75 17.66 26.53
C ASP A 682 8.53 16.98 25.91
N ALA A 683 7.90 17.58 24.90
CA ALA A 683 6.84 16.94 24.15
C ALA A 683 7.35 15.68 23.42
N THR A 684 6.46 14.69 23.24
CA THR A 684 6.71 13.49 22.43
C THR A 684 5.54 13.23 21.48
N PHE A 685 5.78 12.44 20.43
CA PHE A 685 4.78 11.96 19.48
C PHE A 685 4.93 10.44 19.33
N ASN A 686 4.06 9.80 18.56
CA ASN A 686 4.21 8.39 18.16
C ASN A 686 3.81 8.25 16.69
N ARG A 687 4.83 8.24 15.82
CA ARG A 687 4.73 8.24 14.35
C ARG A 687 3.73 9.26 13.80
N PRO A 688 3.96 10.56 14.01
CA PRO A 688 3.09 11.60 13.46
C PRO A 688 3.06 11.52 11.92
N GLN A 689 1.87 11.72 11.36
CA GLN A 689 1.61 11.76 9.92
C GLN A 689 1.15 13.17 9.54
N GLY A 690 -0.15 13.37 9.28
CA GLY A 690 -0.77 14.61 8.78
C GLY A 690 -0.37 15.90 9.47
N LEU A 691 -0.27 16.96 8.67
CA LEU A 691 0.10 18.31 9.10
C LEU A 691 -0.85 19.32 8.44
N ALA A 692 -1.39 20.27 9.22
CA ALA A 692 -2.22 21.35 8.70
C ALA A 692 -1.92 22.68 9.39
N TYR A 693 -1.60 23.73 8.64
CA TYR A 693 -1.10 24.99 9.19
C TYR A 693 -2.16 26.11 9.25
N ASN A 694 -2.35 26.68 10.44
CA ASN A 694 -3.13 27.88 10.68
C ASN A 694 -2.23 29.12 10.67
N ALA A 695 -2.12 29.75 9.50
CA ALA A 695 -1.24 30.89 9.29
C ALA A 695 -1.58 32.16 10.10
N LYS A 696 -2.84 32.34 10.55
CA LYS A 696 -3.18 33.50 11.39
C LYS A 696 -2.60 33.36 12.80
N LYS A 697 -2.90 32.21 13.44
CA LYS A 697 -2.52 31.93 14.84
C LYS A 697 -1.11 31.30 14.98
N ASN A 698 -0.42 31.03 13.87
CA ASN A 698 0.89 30.35 13.82
C ASN A 698 0.87 28.99 14.56
N LEU A 699 -0.20 28.23 14.33
CA LEU A 699 -0.42 26.89 14.89
C LEU A 699 -0.31 25.83 13.80
N LEU A 700 0.27 24.67 14.12
CA LEU A 700 0.32 23.50 13.24
C LEU A 700 -0.42 22.34 13.91
N TYR A 701 -1.50 21.87 13.31
CA TYR A 701 -2.21 20.68 13.76
C TYR A 701 -1.50 19.43 13.24
N VAL A 702 -1.41 18.40 14.08
CA VAL A 702 -0.67 17.16 13.78
C VAL A 702 -1.57 15.94 14.04
N ALA A 703 -1.68 15.07 13.04
CA ALA A 703 -2.26 13.74 13.20
C ALA A 703 -1.18 12.82 13.79
N ASP A 704 -1.34 12.44 15.06
CA ASP A 704 -0.35 11.70 15.85
C ASP A 704 -0.82 10.24 15.95
N THR A 705 -0.50 9.49 14.89
CA THR A 705 -1.30 8.35 14.42
C THR A 705 -1.30 7.16 15.38
N GLU A 706 -0.14 6.73 15.86
CA GLU A 706 0.01 5.59 16.77
C GLU A 706 -0.26 5.97 18.24
N ASN A 707 -0.32 7.28 18.55
CA ASN A 707 -0.93 7.80 19.78
C ASN A 707 -2.46 7.91 19.67
N HIS A 708 -3.01 7.68 18.48
CA HIS A 708 -4.41 7.89 18.12
C HIS A 708 -4.94 9.26 18.57
N ALA A 709 -4.18 10.31 18.29
CA ALA A 709 -4.42 11.66 18.81
C ALA A 709 -4.36 12.76 17.73
N LEU A 710 -5.05 13.86 17.99
CA LEU A 710 -4.89 15.14 17.31
C LEU A 710 -4.10 16.06 18.25
N ARG A 711 -2.94 16.54 17.81
CA ARG A 711 -2.10 17.49 18.57
C ARG A 711 -2.14 18.86 17.90
N VAL A 712 -1.75 19.89 18.64
CA VAL A 712 -1.42 21.21 18.10
C VAL A 712 -0.05 21.64 18.60
N ILE A 713 0.77 22.15 17.68
CA ILE A 713 2.05 22.80 17.96
C ILE A 713 1.83 24.30 17.84
N ASP A 714 2.14 25.01 18.92
CA ASP A 714 2.07 26.46 19.01
C ASP A 714 3.49 27.04 18.88
N PHE A 715 3.78 27.70 17.76
CA PHE A 715 5.09 28.32 17.51
C PHE A 715 5.27 29.69 18.19
N VAL A 716 4.20 30.31 18.70
CA VAL A 716 4.26 31.53 19.52
C VAL A 716 4.75 31.18 20.92
N ASN A 717 4.03 30.28 21.58
CA ASN A 717 4.26 29.88 22.96
C ASN A 717 5.34 28.78 23.09
N GLU A 718 5.74 28.13 22.00
CA GLU A 718 6.68 27.00 21.94
C GLU A 718 6.21 25.77 22.73
N THR A 719 4.91 25.45 22.59
CA THR A 719 4.27 24.32 23.28
C THR A 719 3.57 23.35 22.33
N VAL A 720 3.32 22.14 22.82
CA VAL A 720 2.52 21.10 22.18
C VAL A 720 1.39 20.71 23.14
N GLN A 721 0.16 20.62 22.61
CA GLN A 721 -1.04 20.26 23.37
C GLN A 721 -1.88 19.22 22.62
N THR A 722 -2.55 18.33 23.36
CA THR A 722 -3.46 17.32 22.81
C THR A 722 -4.89 17.88 22.71
N LEU A 723 -5.42 17.96 21.48
CA LEU A 723 -6.77 18.46 21.18
C LEU A 723 -7.84 17.37 21.25
N ALA A 724 -7.48 16.13 20.92
CA ALA A 724 -8.32 14.94 21.03
C ALA A 724 -7.44 13.66 21.05
N GLY A 725 -7.96 12.56 21.59
CA GLY A 725 -7.22 11.31 21.80
C GLY A 725 -6.47 11.27 23.14
N ASN A 726 -6.03 10.07 23.54
CA ASN A 726 -5.37 9.86 24.85
C ASN A 726 -4.34 8.72 24.86
N GLY A 727 -3.85 8.25 23.70
CA GLY A 727 -2.93 7.12 23.62
C GLY A 727 -3.61 5.75 23.57
N THR A 728 -4.95 5.69 23.57
CA THR A 728 -5.70 4.43 23.44
C THR A 728 -6.61 4.43 22.21
N LYS A 729 -6.65 3.28 21.52
CA LYS A 729 -7.37 3.13 20.25
C LYS A 729 -8.88 3.20 20.45
N GLY A 730 -9.52 4.15 19.77
CA GLY A 730 -10.95 4.38 19.83
C GLY A 730 -11.79 3.33 19.09
N SER A 731 -12.95 3.00 19.67
CA SER A 731 -14.01 2.20 19.03
C SER A 731 -15.33 2.97 18.94
N ASP A 732 -15.25 4.30 18.94
CA ASP A 732 -16.38 5.24 18.85
C ASP A 732 -16.56 5.64 17.38
N TYR A 733 -17.75 5.49 16.82
CA TYR A 733 -18.03 5.79 15.40
C TYR A 733 -18.84 7.08 15.21
N GLN A 734 -19.03 7.86 16.27
CA GLN A 734 -19.86 9.07 16.29
C GLN A 734 -19.11 10.26 16.90
N GLY A 735 -18.46 10.05 18.05
CA GLY A 735 -17.81 11.10 18.82
C GLY A 735 -18.77 12.14 19.40
N GLY A 736 -18.29 13.37 19.53
CA GLY A 736 -19.03 14.51 20.09
C GLY A 736 -18.51 14.98 21.45
N LYS A 737 -17.37 14.46 21.91
CA LYS A 737 -16.69 14.90 23.14
C LYS A 737 -15.51 15.83 22.83
N THR A 738 -14.79 16.26 23.87
CA THR A 738 -13.64 17.18 23.79
C THR A 738 -12.38 16.53 24.38
N GLY A 739 -11.20 16.92 23.89
CA GLY A 739 -9.92 16.54 24.50
C GLY A 739 -9.72 15.03 24.69
N TYR A 740 -9.08 14.67 25.80
CA TYR A 740 -8.75 13.30 26.20
C TYR A 740 -9.95 12.34 26.36
N ASP A 741 -11.19 12.86 26.48
CA ASP A 741 -12.40 12.04 26.55
C ASP A 741 -12.88 11.55 25.17
N GLN A 742 -12.49 12.23 24.08
CA GLN A 742 -12.71 11.73 22.72
C GLN A 742 -11.57 10.83 22.29
N LEU A 743 -11.86 9.53 22.16
CA LEU A 743 -10.94 8.59 21.52
C LEU A 743 -11.05 8.71 20.00
N LEU A 744 -9.92 8.62 19.31
CA LEU A 744 -9.78 8.54 17.85
C LEU A 744 -9.20 7.16 17.49
N ASN A 745 -9.19 6.79 16.21
CA ASN A 745 -8.56 5.55 15.75
C ASN A 745 -7.71 5.82 14.52
N SER A 746 -6.39 5.94 14.75
CA SER A 746 -5.37 6.18 13.73
C SER A 746 -5.71 7.34 12.76
N PRO A 747 -5.75 8.60 13.27
CA PRO A 747 -5.83 9.78 12.42
C PRO A 747 -4.55 9.84 11.57
N TRP A 748 -4.71 9.96 10.25
CA TRP A 748 -3.61 9.79 9.29
C TRP A 748 -3.28 11.07 8.53
N ASP A 749 -4.29 11.87 8.17
CA ASP A 749 -4.07 13.18 7.58
C ASP A 749 -5.05 14.24 8.11
N VAL A 750 -4.70 15.52 7.98
CA VAL A 750 -5.51 16.65 8.47
C VAL A 750 -5.49 17.81 7.48
N CYS A 751 -6.57 18.58 7.43
CA CYS A 751 -6.59 19.88 6.76
C CYS A 751 -7.43 20.89 7.56
N PHE A 752 -7.03 22.17 7.54
CA PHE A 752 -7.66 23.23 8.34
C PHE A 752 -8.48 24.19 7.48
N ASN A 753 -9.76 24.34 7.81
CA ASN A 753 -10.65 25.32 7.19
C ASN A 753 -10.71 26.60 8.05
N PRO A 754 -10.15 27.73 7.56
CA PRO A 754 -10.07 28.97 8.34
C PRO A 754 -11.40 29.73 8.43
N MET A 755 -12.43 29.37 7.65
CA MET A 755 -13.72 30.08 7.63
C MET A 755 -14.69 29.64 8.72
N ASN A 756 -14.53 28.42 9.24
CA ASN A 756 -15.37 27.84 10.30
C ASN A 756 -14.58 27.33 11.52
N GLU A 757 -13.25 27.56 11.53
CA GLU A 757 -12.33 27.07 12.57
C GLU A 757 -12.42 25.55 12.79
N VAL A 758 -12.46 24.78 11.70
CA VAL A 758 -12.53 23.31 11.74
C VAL A 758 -11.25 22.70 11.18
N VAL A 759 -10.69 21.74 11.92
CA VAL A 759 -9.74 20.75 11.38
C VAL A 759 -10.53 19.52 10.94
N TYR A 760 -10.47 19.18 9.66
CA TYR A 760 -10.96 17.89 9.16
C TYR A 760 -9.84 16.86 9.26
N ILE A 761 -10.21 15.62 9.58
CA ILE A 761 -9.28 14.53 9.91
C ILE A 761 -9.61 13.31 9.05
N ALA A 762 -8.65 12.83 8.27
CA ALA A 762 -8.72 11.54 7.60
C ALA A 762 -8.47 10.44 8.63
N MET A 763 -9.53 9.75 9.04
CA MET A 763 -9.54 8.81 10.16
C MET A 763 -9.43 7.37 9.65
N ALA A 764 -8.21 6.95 9.33
CA ALA A 764 -7.91 5.71 8.64
C ALA A 764 -8.49 4.47 9.35
N GLY A 765 -8.31 4.39 10.69
CA GLY A 765 -8.71 3.24 11.51
C GLY A 765 -10.21 3.14 11.84
N GLN A 766 -11.02 4.15 11.49
CA GLN A 766 -12.49 4.10 11.54
C GLN A 766 -13.14 4.17 10.15
N HIS A 767 -12.35 4.33 9.08
CA HIS A 767 -12.80 4.50 7.70
C HIS A 767 -13.80 5.66 7.55
N GLN A 768 -13.46 6.80 8.15
CA GLN A 768 -14.31 7.99 8.25
C GLN A 768 -13.50 9.27 8.01
N ILE A 769 -14.19 10.36 7.68
CA ILE A 769 -13.67 11.72 7.83
C ILE A 769 -14.31 12.32 9.08
N TRP A 770 -13.50 12.84 9.99
CA TRP A 770 -13.91 13.47 11.25
C TRP A 770 -13.72 14.99 11.20
N GLU A 771 -14.39 15.72 12.08
CA GLU A 771 -14.17 17.15 12.30
C GLU A 771 -13.86 17.45 13.78
N HIS A 772 -12.89 18.35 14.00
CA HIS A 772 -12.59 19.00 15.28
C HIS A 772 -12.82 20.51 15.13
N ASN A 773 -13.74 21.09 15.88
CA ASN A 773 -13.93 22.54 15.90
C ASN A 773 -13.04 23.18 16.98
N THR A 774 -12.07 24.00 16.57
CA THR A 774 -11.06 24.55 17.51
C THR A 774 -11.62 25.61 18.45
N SER A 775 -12.79 26.18 18.14
CA SER A 775 -13.45 27.21 18.97
C SER A 775 -14.19 26.62 20.18
N ASN A 776 -14.57 25.33 20.15
CA ASN A 776 -15.27 24.65 21.25
C ASN A 776 -14.67 23.28 21.66
N GLY A 777 -13.67 22.79 20.93
CA GLY A 777 -12.94 21.54 21.21
C GLY A 777 -13.68 20.25 20.83
N ILE A 778 -14.91 20.33 20.31
CA ILE A 778 -15.74 19.14 20.02
C ILE A 778 -15.18 18.41 18.80
N THR A 779 -14.96 17.11 18.97
CA THR A 779 -14.39 16.21 17.95
C THR A 779 -15.34 15.05 17.68
N LYS A 780 -15.72 14.83 16.41
CA LYS A 780 -16.77 13.87 16.02
C LYS A 780 -16.63 13.40 14.57
N ALA A 781 -17.35 12.34 14.19
CA ALA A 781 -17.47 11.92 12.80
C ALA A 781 -18.23 12.98 11.96
N PHE A 782 -17.73 13.26 10.76
CA PHE A 782 -18.34 14.18 9.78
C PHE A 782 -18.93 13.43 8.58
N SER A 783 -18.20 12.45 8.03
CA SER A 783 -18.65 11.60 6.92
C SER A 783 -18.08 10.17 7.02
N GLY A 784 -18.83 9.20 6.48
CA GLY A 784 -18.52 7.78 6.56
C GLY A 784 -19.41 7.04 7.58
N ASP A 785 -20.04 5.96 7.14
CA ASP A 785 -20.86 5.08 8.00
C ASP A 785 -20.04 4.09 8.85
N GLY A 786 -18.72 4.08 8.70
CA GLY A 786 -17.78 3.22 9.44
C GLY A 786 -17.55 1.84 8.83
N TYR A 787 -18.13 1.53 7.66
CA TYR A 787 -17.75 0.34 6.89
C TYR A 787 -16.58 0.65 5.95
N GLU A 788 -15.70 -0.33 5.75
CA GLU A 788 -14.63 -0.29 4.75
C GLU A 788 -15.21 -0.55 3.34
N ARG A 789 -15.45 0.50 2.55
CA ARG A 789 -16.00 0.43 1.17
C ARG A 789 -15.67 1.65 0.32
N ASN A 790 -15.63 1.47 -1.00
CA ASN A 790 -15.71 2.55 -1.99
C ASN A 790 -17.16 3.05 -2.22
N LEU A 791 -17.94 3.27 -1.15
CA LEU A 791 -19.34 3.69 -1.29
C LEU A 791 -19.47 5.21 -1.36
N ASN A 792 -19.76 5.73 -2.55
CA ASN A 792 -20.05 7.13 -2.79
C ASN A 792 -21.56 7.41 -2.64
N GLY A 793 -21.94 8.58 -2.10
CA GLY A 793 -23.33 8.87 -1.75
C GLY A 793 -23.59 10.34 -1.40
N SER A 794 -24.84 10.78 -1.44
CA SER A 794 -25.23 12.20 -1.34
C SER A 794 -25.25 12.78 0.09
N SER A 795 -24.77 12.05 1.09
CA SER A 795 -24.67 12.49 2.47
C SER A 795 -23.63 11.69 3.26
N SER A 796 -23.27 12.18 4.45
CA SER A 796 -22.41 11.48 5.41
C SER A 796 -22.85 10.06 5.74
N LEU A 797 -24.16 9.84 5.91
CA LEU A 797 -24.78 8.54 6.22
C LEU A 797 -24.99 7.61 5.00
N THR A 798 -24.66 8.07 3.80
CA THR A 798 -24.70 7.26 2.56
C THR A 798 -23.33 7.11 1.92
N THR A 799 -22.30 7.61 2.59
CA THR A 799 -20.89 7.47 2.23
C THR A 799 -20.24 6.43 3.13
N SER A 800 -19.34 5.63 2.57
CA SER A 800 -18.33 4.85 3.28
C SER A 800 -16.96 5.18 2.67
N PHE A 801 -15.89 5.02 3.43
CA PHE A 801 -14.50 5.14 2.95
C PHE A 801 -13.76 3.80 3.13
N ALA A 802 -12.53 3.70 2.63
CA ALA A 802 -11.66 2.55 2.82
C ALA A 802 -10.25 3.07 3.13
N GLN A 803 -9.98 3.24 4.43
CA GLN A 803 -8.72 3.79 4.95
C GLN A 803 -8.32 5.14 4.31
N PRO A 804 -9.08 6.22 4.55
CA PRO A 804 -8.72 7.54 4.05
C PRO A 804 -7.42 8.00 4.72
N SER A 805 -6.39 8.24 3.92
CA SER A 805 -5.02 8.51 4.39
C SER A 805 -4.42 9.83 3.88
N GLY A 806 -5.16 10.57 3.05
CA GLY A 806 -4.79 11.91 2.59
C GLY A 806 -6.00 12.83 2.50
N ILE A 807 -5.88 14.11 2.87
CA ILE A 807 -6.98 15.09 2.76
C ILE A 807 -6.49 16.51 2.44
N SER A 808 -7.11 17.16 1.45
CA SER A 808 -6.82 18.56 1.08
C SER A 808 -8.11 19.31 0.76
N LEU A 809 -8.20 20.61 1.07
CA LEU A 809 -9.38 21.43 0.76
C LEU A 809 -9.37 21.92 -0.69
N SER A 810 -10.55 22.21 -1.24
CA SER A 810 -10.69 23.00 -2.48
C SER A 810 -10.39 24.48 -2.22
N PRO A 811 -9.86 25.24 -3.21
CA PRO A 811 -9.56 26.68 -3.02
C PRO A 811 -10.77 27.55 -2.66
N ASP A 812 -11.98 27.08 -2.97
CA ASP A 812 -13.25 27.74 -2.65
C ASP A 812 -13.90 27.24 -1.34
N LEU A 813 -13.22 26.34 -0.61
CA LEU A 813 -13.59 25.76 0.68
C LEU A 813 -14.97 25.06 0.71
N LYS A 814 -15.45 24.56 -0.44
CA LYS A 814 -16.72 23.80 -0.56
C LYS A 814 -16.53 22.29 -0.57
N GLU A 815 -15.40 21.80 -1.09
CA GLU A 815 -15.08 20.37 -1.16
C GLU A 815 -13.78 20.08 -0.39
N ALA A 816 -13.64 18.85 0.09
CA ALA A 816 -12.36 18.26 0.46
C ALA A 816 -12.06 17.07 -0.45
N TYR A 817 -10.83 16.99 -0.93
CA TYR A 817 -10.32 15.88 -1.71
C TYR A 817 -9.66 14.86 -0.79
N VAL A 818 -10.05 13.60 -0.92
CA VAL A 818 -9.63 12.50 -0.06
C VAL A 818 -8.89 11.46 -0.90
N ALA A 819 -7.70 11.06 -0.44
CA ALA A 819 -7.02 9.85 -0.91
C ALA A 819 -7.52 8.67 -0.07
N ASP A 820 -8.26 7.77 -0.72
CA ASP A 820 -8.98 6.65 -0.12
C ASP A 820 -8.21 5.37 -0.45
N SER A 821 -7.29 4.98 0.45
CA SER A 821 -6.12 4.19 0.08
C SER A 821 -6.44 2.71 -0.17
N GLU A 822 -7.24 2.10 0.69
CA GLU A 822 -7.62 0.68 0.55
C GLU A 822 -8.64 0.44 -0.58
N SER A 823 -9.37 1.48 -1.02
CA SER A 823 -10.15 1.46 -2.27
C SER A 823 -9.33 1.85 -3.51
N SER A 824 -8.12 2.38 -3.32
CA SER A 824 -7.25 2.95 -4.35
C SER A 824 -7.98 3.96 -5.25
N SER A 825 -8.61 4.95 -4.62
CA SER A 825 -9.35 6.01 -5.30
C SER A 825 -9.09 7.41 -4.74
N ILE A 826 -9.33 8.43 -5.57
CA ILE A 826 -9.41 9.84 -5.16
C ILE A 826 -10.87 10.26 -5.24
N ARG A 827 -11.35 10.88 -4.16
CA ARG A 827 -12.76 11.19 -3.94
C ARG A 827 -12.92 12.64 -3.50
N ALA A 828 -14.04 13.26 -3.84
CA ALA A 828 -14.38 14.60 -3.40
C ALA A 828 -15.57 14.55 -2.45
N LEU A 829 -15.42 15.18 -1.29
CA LEU A 829 -16.35 15.26 -0.18
C LEU A 829 -16.96 16.66 -0.13
N ASP A 830 -18.27 16.79 -0.31
CA ASP A 830 -18.99 18.06 -0.16
C ASP A 830 -19.09 18.43 1.34
N LEU A 831 -18.52 19.57 1.71
CA LEU A 831 -18.37 20.01 3.10
C LEU A 831 -19.68 20.56 3.73
N LYS A 832 -20.78 20.57 2.98
CA LYS A 832 -22.10 21.01 3.43
C LYS A 832 -23.04 19.85 3.75
N THR A 833 -22.87 18.72 3.08
CA THR A 833 -23.74 17.52 3.16
C THR A 833 -23.02 16.31 3.74
N GLY A 834 -21.68 16.32 3.75
CA GLY A 834 -20.85 15.16 4.01
C GLY A 834 -20.94 14.08 2.93
N GLY A 835 -21.59 14.35 1.78
CA GLY A 835 -21.68 13.42 0.66
C GLY A 835 -20.37 13.34 -0.13
N SER A 836 -20.11 12.19 -0.76
CA SER A 836 -18.91 11.94 -1.56
C SER A 836 -19.22 11.54 -3.01
N LYS A 837 -18.35 11.98 -3.93
CA LYS A 837 -18.30 11.59 -5.34
C LYS A 837 -16.91 11.05 -5.68
N LEU A 838 -16.84 10.07 -6.59
CA LEU A 838 -15.58 9.57 -7.13
C LEU A 838 -14.98 10.59 -8.11
N LEU A 839 -13.67 10.84 -8.03
CA LEU A 839 -12.92 11.60 -9.04
C LEU A 839 -12.10 10.67 -9.94
N ALA A 840 -11.38 9.70 -9.37
CA ALA A 840 -10.54 8.76 -10.09
C ALA A 840 -10.28 7.47 -9.29
N GLY A 841 -9.96 6.36 -9.97
CA GLY A 841 -9.57 5.09 -9.33
C GLY A 841 -10.75 4.27 -8.75
N GLY A 842 -10.42 3.19 -8.03
CA GLY A 842 -11.37 2.28 -7.37
C GLY A 842 -12.41 1.60 -8.27
N ASP A 843 -13.30 0.80 -7.68
CA ASP A 843 -14.45 0.21 -8.39
C ASP A 843 -15.68 1.14 -8.32
N PRO A 844 -16.20 1.65 -9.46
CA PRO A 844 -17.35 2.55 -9.49
C PRO A 844 -18.71 1.81 -9.48
N VAL A 845 -18.73 0.48 -9.52
CA VAL A 845 -19.95 -0.36 -9.60
C VAL A 845 -20.15 -1.17 -8.31
N PHE A 846 -19.08 -1.76 -7.78
CA PHE A 846 -19.10 -2.64 -6.62
C PHE A 846 -18.37 -2.00 -5.44
N ALA A 847 -19.09 -1.31 -4.57
CA ALA A 847 -18.51 -0.59 -3.43
C ALA A 847 -17.75 -1.50 -2.44
N ASP A 848 -18.09 -2.80 -2.36
CA ASP A 848 -17.36 -3.79 -1.56
C ASP A 848 -16.09 -4.35 -2.28
N ASN A 849 -15.80 -3.95 -3.54
CA ASN A 849 -14.58 -4.36 -4.26
C ASN A 849 -13.41 -3.41 -3.99
N LEU A 850 -12.61 -3.75 -2.98
CA LEU A 850 -11.39 -3.04 -2.58
C LEU A 850 -10.12 -3.53 -3.31
N PHE A 851 -10.28 -4.21 -4.46
CA PHE A 851 -9.18 -4.86 -5.19
C PHE A 851 -9.02 -4.40 -6.65
N ARG A 852 -9.66 -3.28 -7.03
CA ARG A 852 -9.52 -2.66 -8.37
C ARG A 852 -8.39 -1.63 -8.38
N PHE A 853 -7.15 -2.12 -8.30
CA PHE A 853 -5.91 -1.34 -8.27
C PHE A 853 -4.91 -1.75 -9.36
N GLY A 854 -3.97 -0.86 -9.64
CA GLY A 854 -2.89 -0.99 -10.64
C GLY A 854 -2.35 0.38 -11.02
N ASP A 855 -1.60 0.50 -12.10
CA ASP A 855 -1.11 1.78 -12.65
C ASP A 855 -1.71 2.02 -14.04
N ASN A 856 -2.63 2.97 -14.17
CA ASN A 856 -3.13 3.41 -15.47
C ASN A 856 -3.58 4.87 -15.43
N ASP A 857 -3.07 5.66 -16.37
CA ASP A 857 -3.53 7.04 -16.61
C ASP A 857 -4.77 7.04 -17.53
N GLY A 858 -5.65 8.03 -17.39
CA GLY A 858 -6.95 8.01 -18.08
C GLY A 858 -7.93 9.04 -17.54
N VAL A 859 -9.23 8.74 -17.63
CA VAL A 859 -10.30 9.59 -17.08
C VAL A 859 -11.22 8.81 -16.14
N GLY A 860 -11.45 9.34 -14.94
CA GLY A 860 -12.41 8.81 -13.97
C GLY A 860 -12.12 7.35 -13.60
N SER A 861 -13.04 6.45 -13.99
CA SER A 861 -12.95 5.02 -13.72
C SER A 861 -12.00 4.25 -14.63
N GLU A 862 -11.44 4.86 -15.68
CA GLU A 862 -10.34 4.27 -16.46
C GLU A 862 -9.01 4.32 -15.68
N VAL A 863 -8.88 5.28 -14.77
CA VAL A 863 -7.68 5.45 -13.95
C VAL A 863 -7.53 4.27 -13.00
N LEU A 864 -6.32 3.77 -12.86
CA LEU A 864 -5.93 2.85 -11.80
C LEU A 864 -4.82 3.48 -10.97
N LEU A 865 -4.97 3.37 -9.65
CA LEU A 865 -4.04 3.81 -8.61
C LEU A 865 -3.69 2.60 -7.74
N GLN A 866 -2.68 2.74 -6.88
CA GLN A 866 -2.28 1.70 -5.92
C GLN A 866 -1.89 2.33 -4.58
N HIS A 867 -2.76 2.15 -3.59
CA HIS A 867 -2.63 2.69 -2.23
C HIS A 867 -2.17 4.16 -2.18
N PRO A 868 -2.90 5.11 -2.80
CA PRO A 868 -2.55 6.52 -2.77
C PRO A 868 -2.68 7.06 -1.33
N LEU A 869 -1.60 7.60 -0.78
CA LEU A 869 -1.54 8.13 0.58
C LEU A 869 -1.60 9.66 0.61
N GLY A 870 -1.14 10.35 -0.44
CA GLY A 870 -1.07 11.81 -0.49
C GLY A 870 -2.00 12.42 -1.53
N VAL A 871 -2.67 13.52 -1.17
CA VAL A 871 -3.38 14.40 -2.12
C VAL A 871 -3.21 15.85 -1.70
N SER A 872 -2.89 16.73 -2.65
CA SER A 872 -2.74 18.17 -2.43
C SER A 872 -3.43 18.93 -3.57
N CYS A 873 -4.10 20.04 -3.25
CA CYS A 873 -4.75 20.91 -4.22
C CYS A 873 -4.09 22.30 -4.21
N GLY A 874 -3.53 22.69 -5.36
CA GLY A 874 -2.93 24.00 -5.55
C GLY A 874 -3.95 25.13 -5.56
N LYS A 875 -3.50 26.37 -5.44
CA LYS A 875 -4.36 27.58 -5.41
C LYS A 875 -5.06 27.84 -6.76
N ASP A 876 -4.57 27.23 -7.83
CA ASP A 876 -5.16 27.19 -9.17
C ASP A 876 -6.29 26.14 -9.31
N GLY A 877 -6.51 25.31 -8.28
CA GLY A 877 -7.44 24.18 -8.29
C GLY A 877 -6.85 22.89 -8.88
N GLN A 878 -5.55 22.89 -9.22
CA GLN A 878 -4.87 21.72 -9.74
C GLN A 878 -4.57 20.73 -8.62
N MET A 879 -5.02 19.48 -8.77
CA MET A 879 -4.70 18.44 -7.80
C MET A 879 -3.47 17.63 -8.20
N TYR A 880 -2.74 17.17 -7.18
CA TYR A 880 -1.58 16.31 -7.25
C TYR A 880 -1.74 15.16 -6.24
N VAL A 881 -1.32 13.96 -6.63
CA VAL A 881 -1.55 12.71 -5.91
C VAL A 881 -0.23 11.97 -5.75
N ALA A 882 0.09 11.56 -4.53
CA ALA A 882 1.16 10.60 -4.27
C ALA A 882 0.56 9.18 -4.35
N ASP A 883 0.82 8.52 -5.48
CA ASP A 883 0.32 7.19 -5.82
C ASP A 883 1.34 6.14 -5.36
N SER A 884 1.34 5.91 -4.05
CA SER A 884 2.49 5.46 -3.26
C SER A 884 3.07 4.12 -3.74
N TYR A 885 2.22 3.12 -3.95
CA TYR A 885 2.64 1.77 -4.34
C TYR A 885 2.87 1.62 -5.85
N ASN A 886 2.47 2.62 -6.65
CA ASN A 886 2.93 2.77 -8.04
C ASN A 886 4.21 3.65 -8.12
N HIS A 887 4.74 4.11 -6.97
CA HIS A 887 5.95 4.92 -6.82
C HIS A 887 5.95 6.19 -7.70
N LYS A 888 4.77 6.80 -7.83
CA LYS A 888 4.51 7.88 -8.79
C LYS A 888 3.86 9.08 -8.14
N ILE A 889 4.15 10.25 -8.69
CA ILE A 889 3.33 11.44 -8.50
C ILE A 889 2.45 11.57 -9.74
N LYS A 890 1.14 11.66 -9.55
CA LYS A 890 0.15 11.87 -10.61
C LYS A 890 -0.52 13.24 -10.46
N LYS A 891 -0.88 13.84 -11.59
CA LYS A 891 -1.60 15.11 -11.72
C LYS A 891 -3.06 14.82 -12.06
N LEU A 892 -4.01 15.35 -11.28
CA LEU A 892 -5.45 15.10 -11.42
C LEU A 892 -6.21 16.41 -11.70
N ASP A 893 -6.98 16.45 -12.78
CA ASP A 893 -7.95 17.51 -13.07
C ASP A 893 -9.30 17.16 -12.38
N PRO A 894 -9.75 17.92 -11.36
CA PRO A 894 -11.00 17.61 -10.64
C PRO A 894 -12.28 17.93 -11.43
N ALA A 895 -12.20 18.74 -12.50
CA ALA A 895 -13.34 19.10 -13.32
C ALA A 895 -13.60 18.07 -14.42
N THR A 896 -12.54 17.50 -15.02
CA THR A 896 -12.67 16.45 -16.04
C THR A 896 -12.45 15.04 -15.50
N GLY A 897 -11.90 14.87 -14.29
CA GLY A 897 -11.48 13.58 -13.74
C GLY A 897 -10.27 12.97 -14.45
N ARG A 898 -9.48 13.76 -15.19
CA ARG A 898 -8.33 13.26 -15.97
C ARG A 898 -7.11 13.12 -15.06
N VAL A 899 -6.43 11.99 -15.14
CA VAL A 899 -5.21 11.71 -14.38
C VAL A 899 -4.05 11.39 -15.33
N LEU A 900 -2.88 11.95 -15.03
CA LEU A 900 -1.62 11.74 -15.76
C LEU A 900 -0.45 11.56 -14.80
N THR A 901 0.48 10.66 -15.11
CA THR A 901 1.76 10.54 -14.41
C THR A 901 2.60 11.78 -14.66
N LEU A 902 3.11 12.37 -13.58
CA LEU A 902 3.88 13.60 -13.56
C LEU A 902 5.35 13.34 -13.19
N ALA A 903 5.60 12.43 -12.25
CA ALA A 903 6.94 11.98 -11.87
C ALA A 903 6.94 10.51 -11.40
N GLY A 904 8.10 9.86 -11.46
CA GLY A 904 8.31 8.46 -11.11
C GLY A 904 8.19 7.51 -12.32
N ASN A 905 9.17 6.63 -12.51
CA ASN A 905 9.15 5.64 -13.59
C ASN A 905 8.29 4.40 -13.29
N GLY A 906 7.86 4.19 -12.03
CA GLY A 906 7.09 3.02 -11.57
C GLY A 906 7.92 1.92 -10.90
N GLN A 907 9.22 2.11 -10.69
CA GLN A 907 10.09 1.18 -9.97
C GLN A 907 10.53 1.80 -8.63
N ALA A 908 10.44 1.02 -7.55
CA ALA A 908 10.96 1.42 -6.25
C ALA A 908 12.45 1.75 -6.34
N GLY A 909 12.86 2.86 -5.73
CA GLY A 909 14.28 3.20 -5.58
C GLY A 909 14.53 4.69 -5.49
N PHE A 910 15.80 5.07 -5.60
CA PHE A 910 16.25 6.45 -5.50
C PHE A 910 17.01 6.89 -6.76
N ARG A 911 16.47 7.88 -7.48
CA ARG A 911 17.10 8.50 -8.65
C ARG A 911 16.50 9.88 -8.92
N ASP A 912 17.35 10.90 -9.01
CA ASP A 912 17.01 12.27 -9.45
C ASP A 912 17.12 12.43 -10.99
N GLY A 913 16.60 13.55 -11.51
CA GLY A 913 16.65 13.95 -12.92
C GLY A 913 15.26 14.14 -13.55
N ALA A 914 15.16 14.03 -14.87
CA ALA A 914 13.91 14.18 -15.62
C ALA A 914 12.77 13.34 -15.02
N ALA A 915 11.65 13.98 -14.69
CA ALA A 915 10.69 13.48 -13.70
C ALA A 915 10.13 12.07 -13.99
N LEU A 916 9.87 11.74 -15.26
CA LEU A 916 9.34 10.43 -15.68
C LEU A 916 10.40 9.30 -15.71
N ALA A 917 11.69 9.64 -15.63
CA ALA A 917 12.81 8.70 -15.55
C ALA A 917 13.41 8.59 -14.13
N ALA A 918 12.98 9.47 -13.22
CA ALA A 918 13.33 9.49 -11.81
C ALA A 918 12.65 8.35 -11.04
N GLN A 919 13.16 8.03 -9.84
CA GLN A 919 12.63 6.97 -8.96
C GLN A 919 12.30 7.54 -7.59
N LEU A 920 11.24 6.97 -6.99
CA LEU A 920 10.68 7.24 -5.67
C LEU A 920 10.47 5.88 -4.96
N SER A 921 10.21 5.88 -3.65
CA SER A 921 9.86 4.66 -2.92
C SER A 921 8.80 4.95 -1.84
N GLU A 922 7.58 4.48 -2.10
CA GLU A 922 6.36 4.71 -1.32
C GLU A 922 6.13 6.16 -0.86
N PRO A 923 6.12 7.16 -1.77
CA PRO A 923 5.91 8.55 -1.38
C PRO A 923 4.51 8.75 -0.75
N SER A 924 4.45 9.24 0.50
CA SER A 924 3.18 9.35 1.26
C SER A 924 2.67 10.79 1.49
N GLY A 925 3.56 11.78 1.34
CA GLY A 925 3.26 13.20 1.53
C GLY A 925 3.56 14.01 0.29
N ILE A 926 2.71 14.99 -0.02
CA ILE A 926 2.90 15.92 -1.15
C ILE A 926 2.30 17.29 -0.81
N VAL A 927 2.98 18.37 -1.16
CA VAL A 927 2.51 19.75 -0.95
C VAL A 927 2.98 20.69 -2.07
N ASP A 928 2.09 21.56 -2.55
CA ASP A 928 2.40 22.64 -3.49
C ASP A 928 2.97 23.87 -2.75
N VAL A 929 4.14 24.34 -3.16
CA VAL A 929 4.78 25.55 -2.61
C VAL A 929 4.20 26.82 -3.25
N GLY A 930 3.52 26.71 -4.40
CA GLY A 930 2.99 27.83 -5.17
C GLY A 930 4.05 28.66 -5.90
N ASP A 931 5.34 28.33 -5.74
CA ASP A 931 6.46 28.90 -6.50
C ASP A 931 6.81 28.07 -7.74
N GLY A 932 6.02 27.03 -8.07
CA GLY A 932 6.29 26.07 -9.13
C GLY A 932 7.09 24.83 -8.68
N ARG A 933 7.45 24.71 -7.40
CA ARG A 933 7.94 23.46 -6.80
C ARG A 933 6.80 22.71 -6.09
N LEU A 934 6.75 21.39 -6.26
CA LEU A 934 6.02 20.50 -5.35
C LEU A 934 6.99 19.69 -4.51
N PHE A 935 6.79 19.69 -3.19
CA PHE A 935 7.62 18.93 -2.26
C PHE A 935 6.94 17.59 -1.95
N ILE A 936 7.75 16.54 -1.83
CA ILE A 936 7.33 15.14 -1.74
C ILE A 936 8.09 14.48 -0.57
N ALA A 937 7.37 13.85 0.35
CA ALA A 937 7.96 12.96 1.35
C ALA A 937 8.16 11.58 0.69
N ASP A 938 9.42 11.21 0.46
CA ASP A 938 9.84 10.02 -0.28
C ASP A 938 10.23 8.93 0.73
N THR A 939 9.19 8.31 1.28
CA THR A 939 9.16 7.72 2.61
C THR A 939 10.20 6.64 2.82
N ASN A 940 10.27 5.64 1.94
CA ASN A 940 11.20 4.52 2.12
C ASN A 940 12.64 4.86 1.74
N ASN A 941 12.84 5.90 0.91
CA ASN A 941 14.16 6.50 0.70
C ASN A 941 14.59 7.37 1.91
N SER A 942 13.68 7.71 2.82
CA SER A 942 13.89 8.63 3.96
C SER A 942 14.38 10.02 3.56
N LEU A 943 13.87 10.55 2.45
CA LEU A 943 14.25 11.84 1.88
C LEU A 943 13.04 12.77 1.68
N ILE A 944 13.32 14.07 1.58
CA ILE A 944 12.42 15.02 0.93
C ILE A 944 12.92 15.24 -0.49
N ARG A 945 12.02 15.14 -1.46
CA ARG A 945 12.27 15.41 -2.88
C ARG A 945 11.45 16.64 -3.29
N TYR A 946 11.87 17.35 -4.33
CA TYR A 946 11.06 18.37 -4.96
C TYR A 946 11.03 18.22 -6.47
N LEU A 947 9.87 18.48 -7.05
CA LEU A 947 9.63 18.51 -8.48
C LEU A 947 9.57 19.97 -8.93
N ASP A 948 10.48 20.42 -9.80
CA ASP A 948 10.40 21.75 -10.41
C ASP A 948 9.54 21.70 -11.69
N LEU A 949 8.50 22.54 -11.77
CA LEU A 949 7.59 22.69 -12.90
C LEU A 949 7.85 23.94 -13.75
N LYS A 950 8.87 24.76 -13.45
CA LYS A 950 9.23 25.96 -14.24
C LYS A 950 9.95 25.63 -15.54
N GLY A 951 10.60 24.47 -15.63
CA GLY A 951 11.36 24.04 -16.80
C GLY A 951 10.46 23.71 -18.01
N GLN A 952 11.07 23.61 -19.21
CA GLN A 952 10.38 23.04 -20.38
C GLN A 952 10.03 21.55 -20.21
N GLN A 953 10.73 20.87 -19.30
CA GLN A 953 10.43 19.55 -18.79
C GLN A 953 10.51 19.63 -17.26
N ALA A 954 9.74 18.80 -16.57
CA ALA A 954 9.81 18.72 -15.11
C ALA A 954 11.00 17.86 -14.67
N GLU A 955 11.71 18.29 -13.62
CA GLU A 955 12.83 17.57 -13.03
C GLU A 955 12.58 17.32 -11.55
N LEU A 956 12.89 16.10 -11.08
CA LEU A 956 12.79 15.68 -9.70
C LEU A 956 14.20 15.71 -9.07
N HIS A 957 14.32 16.43 -7.96
CA HIS A 957 15.57 16.64 -7.23
C HIS A 957 15.42 16.26 -5.76
N THR A 958 16.53 15.98 -5.09
CA THR A 958 16.58 15.81 -3.63
C THR A 958 16.73 17.18 -2.93
N LEU A 959 15.96 17.42 -1.86
CA LEU A 959 16.13 18.60 -1.01
C LEU A 959 17.25 18.34 0.01
N GLU A 960 18.34 19.11 -0.06
CA GLU A 960 19.48 18.96 0.85
C GLU A 960 19.18 19.58 2.23
N LEU A 961 18.94 18.72 3.22
CA LEU A 961 18.57 19.12 4.60
C LEU A 961 19.79 19.55 5.42
N LYS A 962 20.06 20.85 5.43
CA LYS A 962 21.25 21.48 6.03
C LYS A 962 21.05 21.73 7.52
N GLY A 963 21.88 21.10 8.35
CA GLY A 963 21.86 21.26 9.81
C GLY A 963 20.81 20.43 10.56
N VAL A 964 19.90 19.75 9.83
CA VAL A 964 19.05 18.69 10.41
C VAL A 964 19.96 17.53 10.84
N GLN A 965 19.72 16.97 12.03
CA GLN A 965 20.50 15.85 12.58
C GLN A 965 19.54 14.75 13.06
N PRO A 966 19.94 13.47 13.08
CA PRO A 966 19.18 12.42 13.75
C PRO A 966 19.01 12.72 15.26
N PRO A 967 17.94 12.23 15.92
CA PRO A 967 17.74 12.44 17.35
C PRO A 967 18.89 11.87 18.20
N THR A 968 19.40 12.66 19.14
CA THR A 968 20.39 12.21 20.13
C THR A 968 19.72 11.78 21.42
N ALA A 969 19.98 10.54 21.86
CA ALA A 969 19.45 10.02 23.13
C ALA A 969 19.72 10.97 24.30
N LYS A 970 18.68 11.23 25.13
CA LYS A 970 18.71 12.26 26.20
C LYS A 970 19.91 12.06 27.15
N SER A 971 20.86 13.01 27.11
CA SER A 971 21.91 13.10 28.14
C SER A 971 21.29 13.32 29.51
N ARG A 972 21.76 12.58 30.52
CA ARG A 972 21.27 12.72 31.91
C ARG A 972 21.67 14.02 32.61
N SER A 973 22.44 14.89 31.95
CA SER A 973 22.83 16.20 32.49
C SER A 973 21.82 17.29 32.08
N LEU A 974 21.10 17.86 33.04
CA LEU A 974 20.33 19.11 32.88
C LEU A 974 21.24 20.34 32.75
N LYS A 975 22.12 20.34 31.74
CA LYS A 975 22.71 21.59 31.24
C LYS A 975 21.68 22.22 30.31
N ARG A 976 21.37 23.51 30.52
CA ARG A 976 20.59 24.36 29.61
C ARG A 976 21.25 24.27 28.22
N LEU A 977 20.70 23.43 27.34
CA LEU A 977 21.23 23.27 25.99
C LEU A 977 21.10 24.64 25.32
N ARG A 978 22.24 25.23 24.93
CA ARG A 978 22.26 26.51 24.22
C ARG A 978 21.37 26.38 22.99
N ARG A 979 20.26 27.12 22.99
CA ARG A 979 19.38 27.26 21.84
C ARG A 979 20.23 27.79 20.68
N ARG A 980 20.51 26.94 19.69
CA ARG A 980 21.11 27.40 18.44
C ARG A 980 20.10 28.35 17.80
N SER A 981 20.56 29.53 17.39
CA SER A 981 19.79 30.41 16.52
C SER A 981 19.39 29.64 15.25
N GLY A 982 18.15 29.82 14.79
CA GLY A 982 17.69 29.19 13.55
C GLY A 982 18.36 29.82 12.34
N ALA A 983 18.29 29.14 11.18
CA ALA A 983 18.81 29.71 9.93
C ALA A 983 18.13 31.04 9.52
N ASP A 984 16.94 31.31 10.08
CA ASP A 984 16.12 32.52 9.91
C ASP A 984 16.45 33.67 10.89
N THR A 985 17.31 33.43 11.89
CA THR A 985 17.65 34.42 12.92
C THR A 985 18.64 35.47 12.41
N GLU A 986 18.17 36.69 12.16
CA GLU A 986 19.07 37.82 11.84
C GLU A 986 19.88 38.21 13.09
N THR A 987 21.21 38.20 12.98
CA THR A 987 22.11 38.52 14.09
C THR A 987 22.65 39.95 13.97
N ILE A 988 22.41 40.76 15.01
CA ILE A 988 22.83 42.16 15.12
C ILE A 988 23.94 42.25 16.16
N VAL A 989 25.14 42.68 15.76
CA VAL A 989 26.26 42.87 16.70
C VAL A 989 26.25 44.31 17.22
N VAL A 990 26.32 44.47 18.55
CA VAL A 990 26.29 45.77 19.24
C VAL A 990 27.44 45.87 20.24
N ASN A 991 28.02 47.06 20.43
CA ASN A 991 29.03 47.31 21.45
C ASN A 991 28.37 47.66 22.79
N GLY A 992 28.67 46.88 23.84
CA GLY A 992 28.18 47.10 25.21
C GLY A 992 29.10 47.94 26.10
N GLY A 993 30.29 48.31 25.62
CA GLY A 993 31.24 49.16 26.37
C GLY A 993 31.82 48.52 27.63
N SER A 994 32.24 49.35 28.59
CA SER A 994 33.02 48.98 29.78
C SER A 994 32.29 49.13 31.12
N SER A 995 31.02 49.58 31.13
CA SER A 995 30.27 49.85 32.36
C SER A 995 29.99 48.59 33.18
N ASN A 996 30.00 48.73 34.51
CA ASN A 996 29.80 47.61 35.46
C ASN A 996 28.31 47.24 35.64
N GLU A 997 27.40 48.19 35.43
CA GLU A 997 25.95 47.99 35.47
C GLU A 997 25.25 48.95 34.50
N GLY A 998 24.01 48.65 34.13
CA GLY A 998 23.30 49.39 33.09
C GLY A 998 21.99 48.76 32.65
N ASN A 999 21.38 49.33 31.63
CA ASN A 999 20.14 48.82 31.04
C ASN A 999 20.33 48.58 29.54
N LEU A 1000 19.83 47.46 29.06
CA LEU A 1000 19.74 47.10 27.65
C LEU A 1000 18.29 47.34 27.21
N ILE A 1001 18.09 48.34 26.35
CA ILE A 1001 16.77 48.83 25.96
C ILE A 1001 16.46 48.34 24.55
N LEU A 1002 15.68 47.26 24.44
CA LEU A 1002 15.13 46.80 23.17
C LEU A 1002 14.15 47.85 22.64
N GLN A 1003 14.36 48.30 21.40
CA GLN A 1003 13.47 49.25 20.73
C GLN A 1003 13.21 48.79 19.29
N ILE A 1004 12.31 47.82 19.15
CA ILE A 1004 11.98 47.21 17.87
C ILE A 1004 10.81 47.98 17.25
N SER A 1005 10.85 48.19 15.93
CA SER A 1005 9.77 48.85 15.17
C SER A 1005 9.35 47.99 13.99
N VAL A 1006 8.08 48.09 13.59
CA VAL A 1006 7.52 47.39 12.42
C VAL A 1006 7.34 48.35 11.24
N PRO A 1007 7.22 47.87 9.99
CA PRO A 1007 6.98 48.73 8.83
C PRO A 1007 5.66 49.51 8.92
N GLU A 1008 5.57 50.59 8.15
CA GLU A 1008 4.30 51.31 7.95
C GLU A 1008 3.20 50.37 7.43
N GLY A 1009 1.99 50.47 7.98
CA GLY A 1009 0.88 49.58 7.69
C GLY A 1009 0.87 48.26 8.47
N TYR A 1010 1.89 47.97 9.29
CA TYR A 1010 1.93 46.82 10.20
C TYR A 1010 1.82 47.24 11.66
N HIS A 1011 1.39 46.32 12.51
CA HIS A 1011 1.42 46.41 13.97
C HIS A 1011 1.95 45.11 14.57
N PHE A 1012 2.41 45.15 15.83
CA PHE A 1012 2.71 43.92 16.59
C PHE A 1012 1.44 43.07 16.74
N SER A 1013 1.58 41.75 16.74
CA SER A 1013 0.42 40.87 16.87
C SER A 1013 -0.22 40.98 18.26
N LYS A 1014 -1.56 41.00 18.29
CA LYS A 1014 -2.36 40.93 19.52
C LYS A 1014 -2.57 39.49 19.98
N GLU A 1015 -2.44 38.53 19.06
CA GLU A 1015 -2.63 37.10 19.30
C GLU A 1015 -1.29 36.43 19.63
N ALA A 1016 -0.22 36.85 18.95
CA ALA A 1016 1.13 36.34 19.11
C ALA A 1016 2.04 37.35 19.83
N VAL A 1017 2.14 37.28 21.16
CA VAL A 1017 2.96 38.24 21.92
C VAL A 1017 4.44 38.09 21.55
N SER A 1018 5.08 39.20 21.17
CA SER A 1018 6.50 39.24 20.85
C SER A 1018 7.34 39.15 22.13
N LYS A 1019 8.39 38.33 22.13
CA LYS A 1019 9.13 37.94 23.34
C LYS A 1019 10.64 37.92 23.15
N TYR A 1020 11.38 38.01 24.25
CA TYR A 1020 12.84 37.95 24.30
C TYR A 1020 13.34 37.02 25.41
N SER A 1021 14.57 36.54 25.25
CA SER A 1021 15.31 35.76 26.25
C SER A 1021 16.80 36.12 26.18
N VAL A 1022 17.48 36.07 27.33
CA VAL A 1022 18.87 36.53 27.49
C VAL A 1022 19.76 35.38 27.94
N ASP A 1023 20.92 35.26 27.29
CA ASP A 1023 22.03 34.37 27.65
C ASP A 1023 23.33 35.18 27.79
N THR A 1024 24.30 34.67 28.55
CA THR A 1024 25.65 35.25 28.65
C THR A 1024 26.74 34.26 28.28
N GLU A 1025 27.86 34.77 27.76
CA GLU A 1025 29.04 34.01 27.37
C GLU A 1025 30.32 34.75 27.85
N PRO A 1026 31.05 34.23 28.86
CA PRO A 1026 30.75 33.03 29.66
C PRO A 1026 29.44 33.09 30.46
N GLU A 1027 28.92 31.94 30.86
CA GLU A 1027 27.75 31.84 31.76
C GLU A 1027 28.06 32.45 33.14
N ASP A 1028 27.03 32.93 33.84
CA ASP A 1028 27.08 33.59 35.16
C ASP A 1028 28.00 34.83 35.30
N THR A 1029 28.58 35.33 34.21
CA THR A 1029 29.49 36.49 34.20
C THR A 1029 28.80 37.84 34.50
N ALA A 1030 27.47 37.89 34.42
CA ALA A 1030 26.64 39.04 34.77
C ALA A 1030 25.26 38.57 35.26
N SER A 1031 24.75 39.24 36.29
CA SER A 1031 23.35 39.16 36.70
C SER A 1031 22.51 39.92 35.68
N ILE A 1032 21.42 39.31 35.23
CA ILE A 1032 20.47 39.88 34.26
C ILE A 1032 19.07 39.84 34.89
N ASP A 1033 18.31 40.93 34.80
CA ASP A 1033 16.93 40.99 35.29
C ASP A 1033 16.02 41.82 34.34
N PRO A 1034 14.99 41.23 33.72
CA PRO A 1034 14.64 39.81 33.71
C PRO A 1034 15.45 39.02 32.68
N LEU A 1035 15.65 37.71 32.92
CA LEU A 1035 16.29 36.79 31.96
C LEU A 1035 15.44 36.49 30.72
N GLU A 1036 14.13 36.69 30.79
CA GLU A 1036 13.19 36.53 29.68
C GLU A 1036 11.95 37.42 29.90
N GLY A 1037 11.25 37.77 28.83
CA GLY A 1037 10.07 38.64 28.93
C GLY A 1037 9.40 38.93 27.60
N ASN A 1038 8.35 39.75 27.66
CA ASN A 1038 7.60 40.21 26.49
C ASN A 1038 8.01 41.63 26.09
N LEU A 1039 7.91 41.94 24.80
CA LEU A 1039 7.92 43.32 24.31
C LEU A 1039 6.58 43.99 24.63
N SER A 1040 6.61 45.31 24.81
CA SER A 1040 5.41 46.14 24.89
C SER A 1040 4.66 46.17 23.54
N PRO A 1041 3.39 46.62 23.49
CA PRO A 1041 2.65 46.78 22.24
C PRO A 1041 3.32 47.72 21.22
N GLU A 1042 4.24 48.57 21.68
CA GLU A 1042 5.06 49.50 20.91
C GLU A 1042 6.43 48.92 20.51
N GLY A 1043 6.72 47.66 20.86
CA GLY A 1043 7.96 46.95 20.51
C GLY A 1043 9.13 47.17 21.47
N SER A 1044 8.88 47.68 22.68
CA SER A 1044 9.94 48.06 23.64
C SER A 1044 10.09 47.09 24.81
N ALA A 1045 11.31 46.95 25.33
CA ALA A 1045 11.56 46.30 26.63
C ALA A 1045 12.86 46.81 27.26
N VAL A 1046 12.97 46.71 28.59
CA VAL A 1046 14.16 47.12 29.36
C VAL A 1046 14.67 45.92 30.15
N ILE A 1047 15.96 45.62 30.02
CA ILE A 1047 16.66 44.52 30.68
C ILE A 1047 17.80 45.13 31.50
N HIS A 1048 17.79 44.95 32.82
CA HIS A 1048 18.89 45.40 33.67
C HIS A 1048 20.05 44.39 33.62
N PHE A 1049 21.30 44.88 33.63
CA PHE A 1049 22.49 44.03 33.74
C PHE A 1049 23.46 44.56 34.80
N LYS A 1050 24.14 43.64 35.49
CA LYS A 1050 25.19 43.95 36.46
C LYS A 1050 26.29 42.89 36.42
N ARG A 1051 27.53 43.29 36.17
CA ARG A 1051 28.68 42.38 36.03
C ARG A 1051 29.02 41.67 37.34
N ALA A 1052 29.37 40.39 37.23
CA ALA A 1052 29.99 39.61 38.30
C ALA A 1052 31.53 39.58 38.21
N SER A 1053 32.10 39.87 37.03
CA SER A 1053 33.54 39.91 36.75
C SER A 1053 33.93 41.19 36.01
N PRO A 1054 35.13 41.75 36.21
CA PRO A 1054 35.65 42.83 35.37
C PRO A 1054 35.98 42.38 33.93
N SER A 1055 36.00 41.07 33.64
CA SER A 1055 36.36 40.54 32.32
C SER A 1055 35.38 40.92 31.22
N SER A 1056 35.86 40.99 29.98
CA SER A 1056 35.04 41.06 28.76
C SER A 1056 34.09 39.86 28.64
N PHE A 1057 32.88 40.08 28.13
CA PHE A 1057 31.89 39.03 27.91
C PHE A 1057 30.93 39.39 26.76
N ARG A 1058 30.09 38.43 26.35
CA ARG A 1058 29.02 38.65 25.37
C ARG A 1058 27.66 38.39 26.01
N GLY A 1059 26.74 39.34 25.92
CA GLY A 1059 25.31 39.08 26.08
C GLY A 1059 24.71 38.67 24.73
N ARG A 1060 23.81 37.68 24.73
CA ARG A 1060 22.92 37.39 23.60
C ARG A 1060 21.49 37.65 24.02
N ILE A 1061 20.76 38.45 23.23
CA ILE A 1061 19.33 38.67 23.44
C ILE A 1061 18.60 38.12 22.20
N ASN A 1062 17.98 36.94 22.37
CA ASN A 1062 17.20 36.28 21.33
C ASN A 1062 15.76 36.81 21.39
N CYS A 1063 15.32 37.52 20.35
CA CYS A 1063 13.95 38.04 20.23
C CYS A 1063 13.16 37.28 19.14
N LYS A 1064 11.88 37.02 19.41
CA LYS A 1064 10.89 36.61 18.41
C LYS A 1064 9.83 37.69 18.28
N VAL A 1065 9.77 38.30 17.11
CA VAL A 1065 8.89 39.43 16.79
C VAL A 1065 7.78 38.96 15.88
N TYR A 1066 6.53 39.10 16.33
CA TYR A 1066 5.32 38.77 15.56
C TYR A 1066 4.59 40.04 15.18
N TYR A 1067 4.31 40.21 13.89
CA TYR A 1067 3.74 41.43 13.33
C TYR A 1067 2.77 41.11 12.18
N CYS A 1068 1.67 41.84 12.11
CA CYS A 1068 0.56 41.58 11.18
C CYS A 1068 0.04 42.90 10.62
N LYS A 1069 -0.80 42.81 9.59
CA LYS A 1069 -1.47 43.93 8.95
C LYS A 1069 -2.98 43.70 9.05
N GLU A 1070 -3.59 44.32 10.06
CA GLU A 1070 -5.00 44.11 10.41
C GLU A 1070 -5.32 42.60 10.55
N ASP A 1071 -6.23 42.07 9.73
CA ASP A 1071 -6.66 40.66 9.76
C ASP A 1071 -5.87 39.74 8.81
N GLU A 1072 -4.77 40.21 8.21
CA GLU A 1072 -3.90 39.40 7.33
C GLU A 1072 -3.07 38.37 8.11
N VAL A 1073 -2.34 37.49 7.39
CA VAL A 1073 -1.43 36.51 8.00
C VAL A 1073 -0.35 37.22 8.82
N CYS A 1074 -0.19 36.80 10.08
CA CYS A 1074 0.87 37.29 10.94
C CYS A 1074 2.23 36.73 10.48
N LEU A 1075 3.17 37.64 10.26
CA LEU A 1075 4.56 37.34 9.96
C LEU A 1075 5.36 37.26 11.25
N TYR A 1076 6.45 36.50 11.24
CA TYR A 1076 7.42 36.51 12.33
C TYR A 1076 8.84 36.80 11.84
N GLN A 1077 9.64 37.41 12.71
CA GLN A 1077 11.07 37.60 12.52
C GLN A 1077 11.83 37.14 13.77
N SER A 1078 12.81 36.26 13.60
CA SER A 1078 13.77 35.93 14.64
C SER A 1078 14.97 36.89 14.57
N LEU A 1079 15.38 37.41 15.73
CA LEU A 1079 16.51 38.33 15.90
C LEU A 1079 17.41 37.86 17.04
N ASN A 1080 18.72 38.09 16.93
CA ASN A 1080 19.70 37.86 17.99
C ASN A 1080 20.62 39.08 18.13
N PHE A 1081 20.51 39.82 19.23
CA PHE A 1081 21.42 40.92 19.53
C PHE A 1081 22.64 40.38 20.29
N GLU A 1082 23.80 40.31 19.63
CA GLU A 1082 25.08 40.01 20.27
C GLU A 1082 25.73 41.28 20.81
N VAL A 1083 25.54 41.53 22.11
CA VAL A 1083 26.08 42.70 22.81
C VAL A 1083 27.47 42.35 23.37
N GLN A 1084 28.51 42.95 22.82
CA GLN A 1084 29.90 42.67 23.16
C GLN A 1084 30.42 43.67 24.21
N PHE A 1085 30.63 43.22 25.43
CA PHE A 1085 31.14 44.01 26.55
C PHE A 1085 32.66 43.86 26.66
N GLN A 1086 33.37 44.99 26.68
CA GLN A 1086 34.82 45.05 26.88
C GLN A 1086 35.16 44.89 28.36
N ASP A 1087 36.44 44.71 28.72
CA ASP A 1087 36.89 44.70 30.13
C ASP A 1087 36.42 45.98 30.85
N SER A 1088 36.08 45.87 32.14
CA SER A 1088 35.41 46.96 32.85
C SER A 1088 36.36 48.07 33.29
N ASN A 1089 35.89 49.31 33.16
CA ASN A 1089 36.61 50.49 33.64
C ASN A 1089 35.93 51.00 34.92
N PRO A 1090 36.62 51.03 36.08
CA PRO A 1090 36.04 51.52 37.34
C PRO A 1090 35.63 52.99 37.31
N GLU A 1091 36.06 53.79 36.33
CA GLU A 1091 35.63 55.18 36.14
C GLU A 1091 34.33 55.31 35.32
N THR A 1092 33.84 54.24 34.68
CA THR A 1092 32.61 54.30 33.86
C THR A 1092 31.32 54.02 34.66
N ALA A 1093 30.42 55.00 34.63
CA ALA A 1093 29.11 54.99 35.31
C ALA A 1093 28.09 54.06 34.61
N GLN A 1094 26.87 53.99 35.18
CA GLN A 1094 25.73 53.25 34.63
C GLN A 1094 25.47 53.64 33.16
N ALA A 1095 25.29 52.65 32.29
CA ALA A 1095 25.06 52.86 30.86
C ALA A 1095 23.70 52.34 30.40
N ASP A 1096 22.92 53.19 29.75
CA ASP A 1096 21.72 52.81 29.00
C ASP A 1096 22.11 52.58 27.54
N ILE A 1097 21.93 51.35 27.06
CA ILE A 1097 22.35 50.89 25.74
C ILE A 1097 21.08 50.55 24.94
N THR A 1098 20.69 51.43 24.02
CA THR A 1098 19.54 51.19 23.13
C THR A 1098 19.92 50.19 22.03
N LEU A 1099 19.01 49.25 21.77
CA LEU A 1099 19.11 48.20 20.77
C LEU A 1099 17.99 48.40 19.73
N PRO A 1100 18.14 49.39 18.82
CA PRO A 1100 17.11 49.70 17.83
C PRO A 1100 17.12 48.70 16.67
N TYR A 1101 15.94 48.28 16.21
CA TYR A 1101 15.83 47.48 14.98
C TYR A 1101 14.48 47.73 14.27
N LEU A 1102 14.52 48.06 12.99
CA LEU A 1102 13.34 48.11 12.13
C LEU A 1102 13.17 46.77 11.42
N VAL A 1103 12.06 46.09 11.71
CA VAL A 1103 11.66 44.86 11.03
C VAL A 1103 11.48 45.14 9.53
N LYS A 1104 12.14 44.35 8.70
CA LYS A 1104 12.05 44.43 7.24
C LYS A 1104 10.77 43.70 6.80
N PRO A 1105 9.92 44.27 5.93
CA PRO A 1105 8.73 43.57 5.46
C PRO A 1105 9.11 42.35 4.61
N LYS A 1106 8.59 41.18 4.94
CA LYS A 1106 8.66 39.99 4.07
C LYS A 1106 7.73 40.18 2.87
N THR A 1107 8.23 40.80 1.80
CA THR A 1107 7.52 40.84 0.51
C THR A 1107 7.72 39.55 -0.26
N ILE A 1108 6.65 38.99 -0.83
CA ILE A 1108 6.74 37.94 -1.85
C ILE A 1108 7.57 38.49 -3.01
N LYS A 1109 8.64 37.79 -3.42
CA LYS A 1109 9.28 38.05 -4.70
C LYS A 1109 8.30 37.65 -5.80
N ASN A 1110 7.62 38.64 -6.41
CA ASN A 1110 6.70 38.40 -7.51
C ASN A 1110 7.41 37.74 -8.70
N SER A 1111 7.35 36.41 -8.77
CA SER A 1111 7.36 35.72 -10.05
C SER A 1111 6.09 36.10 -10.81
N LEU A 1112 6.23 36.46 -12.09
CA LEU A 1112 5.14 36.80 -13.02
C LEU A 1112 4.37 38.10 -12.70
N GLN A 1113 5.03 39.25 -12.93
CA GLN A 1113 4.31 40.31 -13.65
C GLN A 1113 4.03 39.82 -15.08
N VAL A 1114 2.81 39.33 -15.34
CA VAL A 1114 2.29 39.26 -16.70
C VAL A 1114 1.78 40.65 -17.06
N SER A 1115 2.32 41.24 -18.12
CA SER A 1115 1.84 42.50 -18.68
C SER A 1115 0.43 42.31 -19.26
N VAL A 1116 -0.55 43.00 -18.69
CA VAL A 1116 -1.92 43.04 -19.24
C VAL A 1116 -1.94 44.02 -20.42
N ASP A 1117 -1.97 43.48 -21.64
CA ASP A 1117 -2.34 44.20 -22.85
C ASP A 1117 -3.58 43.52 -23.49
N LEU A 1118 -4.75 44.06 -23.14
CA LEU A 1118 -6.10 43.85 -23.71
C LEU A 1118 -6.64 42.41 -23.78
#